data_AF-A0A9P7H456-F1
#
_entry.id   AF-A0A9P7H456-F1
#
_cell.length_a   1.000
_cell.length_b   1.000
_cell.length_c   1.000
_cell.angle_alpha   90.00
_cell.angle_beta   90.00
_cell.angle_gamma   90.00
#
_symmetry.space_group_name_H-M   'P 1'
#
loop_
_entity.id
_entity.type
_entity.pdbx_description
1 polymer ?
#
loop_
_entity_poly.entity_id
_entity_poly.type
_entity_poly.pdbx_seq_one_letter_code
_entity_poly.pdbx_strand_id
1 'polypeptide(L)'
;MASKSPVSLRLTRLPTEILLDIYQQLDLDGVFNLCATHSTFHELFSKMKTSILLPVLVREFSPFDELLQVYTASVEDLDCRSGLYAPRRVVFKRFLGDAGTVLAPCSDHGPAMSADVVDRFITLSKPGKPTVPHANPLKTVVLTEHDLKPILGYCSLVQRWQDRFPQMRWFHEPENCRYLREHEAKRFRRALYRWWLYGLYFHEDFPRPRVGLPEPGVDDVRLSQLRLYSTSELVELMDLVETMKDVVLHYLCPRLDPSQGEVEGCDSYLHDVVDRPESLARGWRDQSRWGRIIKTYCKFGPKELMHLFENIYSYPRQRLITEARSLQPNLTFDQESISVSTQCVLDERQWSLNMPTLPLDGLGGVIDWDDERDAERAKFGGDASLDGTLPGGARMLRSSSHYSPRGDDGSHLEDVNRQSWVEGSPGAYSSARSGPVLTVAIATPLAGLTACFDYFDHKRLLGASDVVDHPMKDLDASNGFHQTSNTSLDDNDDTASEDPYEVDDDPEPQDLAFDQMRRRGLLPTGCCYDDRMKLHMNADFSPNTHHPEDPRRIHEIFKAFKKVGLVYTGPEAELPRIMRECPTRYMWRIPARAATREEICLAHSPDHLKWVEKLDTISAAELRELTRRYDQGRESLYVGSMSYQAALLSAGGAIETCKNVVTGQVKNAFAVIRPPGHHAEFDAPMGFCFFNNVPVAVRVCQQDYPETCRKVLILDWDVHHGNGVQNIFYQDPNVLYISIHVYQNGIFYPGKPPNPMTPDGGIDNCGSDAGLGKNINIGWHDQGMGDGEYMAAFQKIIMPIAKEFNPDLVVISAGFDAADGDELGGCFVSPSCYAHMTHMLMSLADGKVAVCLEGGYNLKAISVSAVAVAKTLMGEPPPKMDLPKINKEAARILAKVQSYQAPYWECMRPGVVNIPEVQSLNSDRLHDVIRNAQRQVLQSKHNMIPLYIQREHLYKSYENQVLVTPGLQDAKKVLVIIHDPPKLLAQLDVIDTTLDSHNAWVVDGVTDYIDWAVDQKFGVMDINIPAYITHEEDSDAYIPGFKEKDLTDQIQTLVCYLWDNYLQLYNADDIFIMGVGNAYLGVKVLLINRDCKSRISGVVNFANGTLRPVKSDTDADLSSWYKENSRVYIAGDHACWSDASLTKKVHKRRFGTVVRSPMFGLNKMMAHHAKEAREWILERIQEGSDADMTDEEK
;
A
#
# COMPACT_ATOMS: atom_id res chain seq x y z
N MET A 1 46.87 50.99 -13.65
CA MET A 1 47.68 49.95 -14.35
C MET A 1 47.30 48.58 -13.82
N ALA A 2 47.39 47.55 -14.67
CA ALA A 2 47.50 46.11 -14.35
C ALA A 2 46.78 45.54 -13.10
N SER A 3 45.59 44.98 -13.34
CA SER A 3 45.11 43.66 -12.86
C SER A 3 45.82 42.96 -11.67
N LYS A 4 45.02 42.59 -10.65
CA LYS A 4 45.10 41.26 -10.02
C LYS A 4 43.69 40.70 -9.80
N SER A 5 43.44 39.48 -10.28
CA SER A 5 42.24 38.69 -9.99
C SER A 5 42.32 38.09 -8.57
N PRO A 6 41.20 37.72 -7.93
CA PRO A 6 41.22 36.95 -6.70
C PRO A 6 41.93 35.59 -6.89
N VAL A 7 42.56 35.10 -5.83
CA VAL A 7 43.33 33.84 -5.88
C VAL A 7 42.39 32.65 -5.79
N SER A 8 42.17 31.98 -6.92
CA SER A 8 41.63 30.62 -6.94
C SER A 8 42.64 29.68 -6.26
N LEU A 9 42.32 29.24 -5.04
CA LEU A 9 43.00 28.15 -4.34
C LEU A 9 42.70 26.83 -5.06
N ARG A 10 43.45 26.56 -6.13
CA ARG A 10 43.35 25.29 -6.86
C ARG A 10 43.95 24.18 -6.00
N LEU A 11 43.13 23.19 -5.64
CA LEU A 11 43.53 21.97 -4.94
C LEU A 11 44.74 21.28 -5.60
N THR A 12 44.90 21.43 -6.92
CA THR A 12 46.01 20.95 -7.75
C THR A 12 47.40 21.55 -7.44
N ARG A 13 47.56 22.29 -6.33
CA ARG A 13 48.83 22.82 -5.82
C ARG A 13 49.17 22.38 -4.39
N LEU A 14 48.36 21.52 -3.78
CA LEU A 14 48.67 20.97 -2.46
C LEU A 14 49.83 19.95 -2.54
N PRO A 15 50.62 19.77 -1.46
CA PRO A 15 51.59 18.68 -1.35
C PRO A 15 50.92 17.31 -1.54
N THR A 16 51.70 16.33 -1.99
CA THR A 16 51.19 14.99 -2.32
C THR A 16 50.65 14.26 -1.08
N GLU A 17 51.22 14.58 0.08
CA GLU A 17 50.81 14.13 1.41
C GLU A 17 49.39 14.58 1.73
N ILE A 18 49.10 15.89 1.59
CA ILE A 18 47.76 16.45 1.85
C ILE A 18 46.73 15.92 0.84
N LEU A 19 47.14 15.67 -0.41
CA LEU A 19 46.28 15.04 -1.42
C LEU A 19 45.96 13.57 -1.09
N LEU A 20 46.89 12.83 -0.47
CA LEU A 20 46.64 11.49 0.06
C LEU A 20 45.74 11.53 1.31
N ASP A 21 45.94 12.48 2.22
CA ASP A 21 45.08 12.65 3.40
C ASP A 21 43.63 12.95 2.99
N ILE A 22 43.42 13.82 2.00
CA ILE A 22 42.09 14.08 1.40
C ILE A 22 41.47 12.79 0.86
N TYR A 23 42.23 12.00 0.09
CA TYR A 23 41.75 10.72 -0.43
C TYR A 23 41.39 9.71 0.68
N GLN A 24 42.11 9.69 1.81
CA GLN A 24 41.83 8.78 2.92
C GLN A 24 40.59 9.15 3.75
N GLN A 25 40.12 10.39 3.66
CA GLN A 25 38.86 10.81 4.30
C GLN A 25 37.63 10.46 3.47
N LEU A 26 37.76 10.36 2.14
CA LEU A 26 36.65 10.05 1.23
C LEU A 26 36.21 8.57 1.29
N ASP A 27 34.93 8.35 1.08
CA ASP A 27 34.31 7.07 0.76
C ASP A 27 34.71 6.58 -0.64
N LEU A 28 34.49 5.29 -0.93
CA LEU A 28 34.93 4.70 -2.19
C LEU A 28 34.33 5.41 -3.42
N ASP A 29 33.07 5.80 -3.35
CA ASP A 29 32.38 6.56 -4.40
C ASP A 29 32.90 7.99 -4.53
N GLY A 30 33.20 8.69 -3.43
CA GLY A 30 33.85 10.01 -3.44
C GLY A 30 35.25 9.96 -4.06
N VAL A 31 36.04 8.91 -3.81
CA VAL A 31 37.32 8.67 -4.46
C VAL A 31 37.15 8.58 -5.98
N PHE A 32 36.20 7.78 -6.48
CA PHE A 32 35.97 7.64 -7.92
C PHE A 32 35.38 8.89 -8.56
N ASN A 33 34.44 9.58 -7.92
CA ASN A 33 33.85 10.82 -8.41
C ASN A 33 34.88 11.96 -8.50
N LEU A 34 35.81 12.05 -7.54
CA LEU A 34 36.93 13.00 -7.60
C LEU A 34 37.91 12.67 -8.75
N CYS A 35 38.12 11.39 -9.04
CA CYS A 35 38.92 10.92 -10.18
C CYS A 35 38.22 11.08 -11.54
N ALA A 36 36.89 11.16 -11.58
CA ALA A 36 36.13 11.43 -12.80
C ALA A 36 36.07 12.94 -13.12
N THR A 37 36.01 13.79 -12.09
CA THR A 37 35.83 15.26 -12.24
C THR A 37 37.14 16.03 -12.41
N HIS A 38 38.27 15.54 -11.88
CA HIS A 38 39.56 16.25 -11.97
C HIS A 38 40.71 15.40 -12.51
N SER A 39 41.26 15.80 -13.67
CA SER A 39 42.38 15.13 -14.33
C SER A 39 43.66 15.05 -13.50
N THR A 40 43.98 16.05 -12.67
CA THR A 40 45.16 15.98 -11.77
C THR A 40 44.97 14.94 -10.66
N PHE A 41 43.74 14.81 -10.14
CA PHE A 41 43.40 13.79 -9.16
C PHE A 41 43.40 12.40 -9.81
N HIS A 42 42.85 12.27 -11.02
CA HIS A 42 42.92 11.07 -11.85
C HIS A 42 44.36 10.60 -12.12
N GLU A 43 45.27 11.52 -12.45
CA GLU A 43 46.68 11.22 -12.70
C GLU A 43 47.39 10.76 -11.41
N LEU A 44 47.08 11.37 -10.26
CA LEU A 44 47.62 10.99 -8.96
C LEU A 44 47.10 9.60 -8.53
N PHE A 45 45.81 9.34 -8.72
CA PHE A 45 45.18 8.04 -8.50
C PHE A 45 45.79 6.97 -9.39
N SER A 46 45.99 7.26 -10.68
CA SER A 46 46.63 6.34 -11.64
C SER A 46 48.08 6.02 -11.29
N LYS A 47 48.76 6.86 -10.50
CA LYS A 47 50.15 6.67 -10.04
C LYS A 47 50.26 6.05 -8.65
N MET A 48 49.24 6.15 -7.80
CA MET A 48 49.28 5.74 -6.39
C MET A 48 48.04 4.96 -5.93
N LYS A 49 47.33 4.32 -6.86
CA LYS A 49 46.09 3.57 -6.66
C LYS A 49 46.11 2.67 -5.42
N THR A 50 47.19 1.91 -5.21
CA THR A 50 47.35 1.03 -4.03
C THR A 50 47.41 1.79 -2.71
N SER A 51 48.02 2.97 -2.69
CA SER A 51 48.16 3.81 -1.48
C SER A 51 46.88 4.59 -1.14
N ILE A 52 46.02 4.82 -2.13
CA ILE A 52 44.74 5.51 -1.99
C ILE A 52 43.63 4.52 -1.58
N LEU A 53 43.49 3.42 -2.32
CA LEU A 53 42.38 2.48 -2.11
C LEU A 53 42.53 1.63 -0.84
N LEU A 54 43.73 1.11 -0.52
CA LEU A 54 43.85 0.17 0.61
C LEU A 54 43.43 0.78 1.97
N PRO A 55 43.81 2.01 2.36
CA PRO A 55 43.32 2.61 3.60
C PRO A 55 41.81 2.86 3.61
N VAL A 56 41.24 3.34 2.50
CA VAL A 56 39.79 3.58 2.36
C VAL A 56 39.02 2.27 2.51
N LEU A 57 39.43 1.21 1.80
CA LEU A 57 38.79 -0.11 1.88
C LEU A 57 38.90 -0.73 3.28
N VAL A 58 40.06 -0.61 3.95
CA VAL A 58 40.25 -1.11 5.33
C VAL A 58 39.34 -0.39 6.34
N ARG A 59 39.12 0.92 6.16
CA ARG A 59 38.21 1.73 6.99
C ARG A 59 36.75 1.35 6.73
N GLU A 60 36.33 1.46 5.48
CA GLU A 60 34.94 1.41 5.05
C GLU A 60 34.34 -0.01 5.11
N PHE A 61 35.13 -1.02 4.72
CA PHE A 61 34.70 -2.43 4.69
C PHE A 61 35.19 -3.24 5.90
N SER A 62 35.54 -2.56 7.00
CA SER A 62 35.95 -3.19 8.28
C SER A 62 34.85 -4.16 8.79
N PRO A 63 35.17 -5.40 9.23
CA PRO A 63 36.50 -6.03 9.31
C PRO A 63 37.01 -6.54 7.95
N PHE A 64 37.95 -5.81 7.34
CA PHE A 64 38.40 -6.07 5.96
C PHE A 64 39.29 -7.31 5.85
N ASP A 65 39.93 -7.71 6.95
CA ASP A 65 40.70 -8.93 7.09
C ASP A 65 39.83 -10.20 6.96
N GLU A 66 38.60 -10.20 7.50
CA GLU A 66 37.63 -11.28 7.26
C GLU A 66 37.18 -11.33 5.79
N LEU A 67 36.94 -10.18 5.13
CA LEU A 67 36.64 -10.13 3.69
C LEU A 67 37.81 -10.66 2.83
N LEU A 68 39.06 -10.44 3.25
CA LEU A 68 40.23 -11.01 2.58
C LEU A 68 40.36 -12.52 2.80
N GLN A 69 39.81 -13.10 3.87
CA GLN A 69 39.67 -14.56 3.98
C GLN A 69 38.70 -15.09 2.93
N VAL A 70 37.53 -14.46 2.77
CA VAL A 70 36.55 -14.80 1.71
C VAL A 70 37.21 -14.75 0.32
N TYR A 71 37.94 -13.68 0.01
CA TYR A 71 38.60 -13.53 -1.30
C TYR A 71 39.76 -14.53 -1.54
N THR A 72 40.41 -15.06 -0.49
CA THR A 72 41.60 -15.92 -0.63
C THR A 72 41.39 -17.40 -0.25
N ALA A 73 40.17 -17.77 0.17
CA ALA A 73 39.79 -19.10 0.62
C ALA A 73 40.14 -20.21 -0.38
N SER A 74 40.50 -21.39 0.13
CA SER A 74 40.90 -22.53 -0.70
C SER A 74 40.57 -23.89 -0.07
N VAL A 75 40.32 -24.89 -0.90
CA VAL A 75 40.24 -26.32 -0.52
C VAL A 75 41.36 -26.74 0.45
N GLU A 76 42.54 -26.17 0.27
CA GLU A 76 43.74 -26.47 1.05
C GLU A 76 43.67 -26.10 2.54
N ASP A 77 42.67 -25.30 2.94
CA ASP A 77 42.56 -24.72 4.29
C ASP A 77 41.72 -25.60 5.24
N LEU A 78 41.03 -26.60 4.67
CA LEU A 78 40.22 -27.61 5.35
C LEU A 78 41.11 -28.76 5.88
N ASP A 79 41.64 -28.63 7.10
CA ASP A 79 42.29 -29.77 7.77
C ASP A 79 41.28 -30.67 8.50
N CYS A 80 40.88 -31.74 7.82
CA CYS A 80 40.00 -32.78 8.34
C CYS A 80 40.51 -33.50 9.61
N ARG A 81 41.74 -33.24 10.07
CA ARG A 81 42.37 -33.90 11.23
C ARG A 81 42.40 -33.07 12.51
N SER A 82 42.56 -31.75 12.41
CA SER A 82 42.55 -30.84 13.57
C SER A 82 41.15 -30.33 13.92
N GLY A 83 40.20 -30.38 12.98
CA GLY A 83 38.80 -30.03 13.24
C GLY A 83 38.47 -28.55 13.13
N LEU A 84 39.37 -27.72 12.58
CA LEU A 84 39.14 -26.31 12.23
C LEU A 84 39.64 -26.05 10.80
N TYR A 85 39.17 -24.97 10.16
CA TYR A 85 39.87 -24.47 8.97
C TYR A 85 40.98 -23.49 9.39
N ALA A 86 42.09 -23.46 8.64
CA ALA A 86 43.20 -22.56 8.93
C ALA A 86 43.08 -21.27 8.09
N PRO A 87 42.79 -20.09 8.69
CA PRO A 87 42.74 -18.84 7.93
C PRO A 87 44.11 -18.50 7.32
N ARG A 88 44.08 -17.90 6.13
CA ARG A 88 45.28 -17.58 5.35
C ARG A 88 45.90 -16.27 5.82
N ARG A 89 47.23 -16.23 5.89
CA ARG A 89 47.95 -14.97 6.07
C ARG A 89 47.96 -14.22 4.75
N VAL A 90 47.28 -13.09 4.66
CA VAL A 90 47.18 -12.30 3.43
C VAL A 90 48.17 -11.13 3.48
N VAL A 91 49.12 -11.10 2.54
CA VAL A 91 50.19 -10.10 2.46
C VAL A 91 50.15 -9.39 1.11
N PHE A 92 49.94 -8.08 1.11
CA PHE A 92 49.99 -7.27 -0.10
C PHE A 92 51.42 -6.85 -0.43
N LYS A 93 51.84 -7.03 -1.69
CA LYS A 93 53.15 -6.60 -2.23
C LYS A 93 52.98 -5.75 -3.48
N ARG A 94 53.65 -4.61 -3.51
CA ARG A 94 53.62 -3.65 -4.62
C ARG A 94 54.46 -4.10 -5.82
N PHE A 95 55.53 -4.86 -5.57
CA PHE A 95 56.45 -5.36 -6.60
C PHE A 95 57.25 -6.59 -6.11
N LEU A 96 57.89 -7.33 -7.02
CA LEU A 96 58.83 -8.40 -6.66
C LEU A 96 60.02 -7.80 -5.87
N GLY A 97 60.17 -8.22 -4.61
CA GLY A 97 61.20 -7.73 -3.70
C GLY A 97 60.67 -6.84 -2.57
N ASP A 98 59.41 -6.40 -2.62
CA ASP A 98 58.74 -5.73 -1.50
C ASP A 98 58.72 -6.63 -0.25
N ALA A 99 58.88 -6.06 0.94
CA ALA A 99 58.68 -6.75 2.21
C ALA A 99 57.22 -7.23 2.34
N GLY A 100 56.28 -6.35 1.97
CA GLY A 100 54.84 -6.57 1.94
C GLY A 100 54.12 -6.21 3.25
N THR A 101 52.94 -5.62 3.10
CA THR A 101 52.04 -5.28 4.21
C THR A 101 51.13 -6.46 4.51
N VAL A 102 51.12 -6.94 5.75
CA VAL A 102 50.10 -7.92 6.19
C VAL A 102 48.76 -7.20 6.23
N LEU A 103 47.79 -7.64 5.43
CA LEU A 103 46.42 -7.10 5.43
C LEU A 103 45.46 -7.96 6.25
N ALA A 104 45.65 -9.28 6.26
CA ALA A 104 45.03 -10.18 7.22
C ALA A 104 46.15 -10.98 7.92
N PRO A 105 46.33 -10.86 9.24
CA PRO A 105 47.26 -11.70 9.98
C PRO A 105 46.75 -13.15 10.00
N CYS A 106 47.64 -14.09 10.29
CA CYS A 106 47.16 -15.41 10.70
C CYS A 106 46.62 -15.33 12.13
N SER A 107 45.68 -16.19 12.48
CA SER A 107 45.06 -16.25 13.82
C SER A 107 45.98 -16.87 14.89
N ASP A 108 47.11 -16.22 15.17
CA ASP A 108 47.86 -16.39 16.42
C ASP A 108 47.15 -15.68 17.60
N HIS A 109 46.07 -14.96 17.33
CA HIS A 109 45.21 -14.30 18.30
C HIS A 109 43.99 -15.17 18.64
N GLY A 110 44.00 -15.77 19.83
CA GLY A 110 42.75 -16.09 20.51
C GLY A 110 41.97 -14.80 20.85
N PRO A 111 40.65 -14.87 21.07
CA PRO A 111 39.80 -13.71 21.29
C PRO A 111 40.31 -12.82 22.44
N ALA A 112 40.25 -11.50 22.23
CA ALA A 112 40.84 -10.51 23.12
C ALA A 112 40.08 -10.40 24.45
N MET A 113 40.63 -11.02 25.51
CA MET A 113 40.07 -10.90 26.85
C MET A 113 40.26 -9.48 27.42
N SER A 114 39.19 -8.94 28.02
CA SER A 114 39.34 -7.95 29.09
C SER A 114 39.84 -8.66 30.36
N ALA A 115 40.66 -7.96 31.17
CA ALA A 115 41.40 -8.59 32.27
C ALA A 115 40.52 -9.07 33.44
N ASP A 116 39.25 -8.67 33.50
CA ASP A 116 38.37 -8.87 34.65
C ASP A 116 37.50 -10.15 34.59
N VAL A 117 37.55 -10.93 33.49
CA VAL A 117 36.66 -12.10 33.26
C VAL A 117 37.34 -13.45 33.51
N VAL A 118 38.49 -13.46 34.19
CA VAL A 118 39.33 -14.65 34.40
C VAL A 118 38.63 -15.76 35.22
N ASP A 119 37.64 -15.41 36.04
CA ASP A 119 37.11 -16.26 37.12
C ASP A 119 35.85 -17.08 36.76
N ARG A 120 35.51 -17.24 35.46
CA ARG A 120 34.27 -17.93 35.01
C ARG A 120 34.43 -19.20 34.16
N PHE A 121 35.60 -19.48 33.58
CA PHE A 121 35.85 -20.74 32.87
C PHE A 121 36.82 -21.63 33.66
N ILE A 122 36.27 -22.55 34.47
CA ILE A 122 37.07 -23.46 35.30
C ILE A 122 37.82 -24.47 34.42
N THR A 123 39.14 -24.33 34.35
CA THR A 123 40.03 -25.16 33.53
C THR A 123 40.22 -26.58 34.08
N LEU A 124 39.22 -27.45 33.91
CA LEU A 124 39.28 -28.86 34.31
C LEU A 124 40.19 -29.70 33.42
N SER A 125 41.50 -29.53 33.60
CA SER A 125 42.51 -30.44 33.07
C SER A 125 42.34 -31.85 33.66
N LYS A 126 41.87 -32.81 32.85
CA LYS A 126 41.88 -34.25 33.18
C LYS A 126 42.61 -35.06 32.11
N PRO A 127 43.48 -36.00 32.51
CA PRO A 127 44.34 -36.71 31.57
C PRO A 127 43.59 -37.84 30.85
N GLY A 128 43.97 -38.13 29.60
CA GLY A 128 43.64 -39.42 28.98
C GLY A 128 42.93 -39.42 27.63
N LYS A 129 43.17 -38.45 26.74
CA LYS A 129 43.13 -38.67 25.28
C LYS A 129 44.14 -37.75 24.57
N PRO A 130 44.62 -38.12 23.37
CA PRO A 130 45.98 -37.79 22.98
C PRO A 130 46.11 -36.40 22.35
N THR A 131 47.13 -35.68 22.78
CA THR A 131 47.79 -34.67 21.94
C THR A 131 48.35 -35.36 20.70
N VAL A 132 47.79 -35.04 19.53
CA VAL A 132 48.29 -35.47 18.21
C VAL A 132 48.51 -34.19 17.38
N PRO A 133 49.64 -34.06 16.65
CA PRO A 133 50.25 -32.74 16.50
C PRO A 133 50.33 -32.25 15.04
N HIS A 134 51.05 -31.13 14.87
CA HIS A 134 51.32 -30.41 13.63
C HIS A 134 50.15 -29.59 13.09
N ALA A 135 50.05 -28.35 13.59
CA ALA A 135 49.67 -27.25 12.72
C ALA A 135 50.60 -27.26 11.50
N ASN A 136 50.04 -27.38 10.30
CA ASN A 136 50.81 -27.22 9.07
C ASN A 136 51.36 -25.78 8.99
N PRO A 137 52.55 -25.56 8.38
CA PRO A 137 53.07 -24.20 8.20
C PRO A 137 52.07 -23.35 7.41
N LEU A 138 51.59 -22.30 8.07
CA LEU A 138 50.39 -21.55 7.69
C LEU A 138 50.56 -20.88 6.32
N LYS A 139 49.59 -21.12 5.42
CA LYS A 139 49.68 -20.70 4.03
C LYS A 139 49.55 -19.19 3.91
N THR A 140 50.55 -18.58 3.27
CA THR A 140 50.62 -17.13 3.05
C THR A 140 50.28 -16.83 1.59
N VAL A 141 49.20 -16.09 1.37
CA VAL A 141 48.81 -15.58 0.04
C VAL A 141 49.43 -14.20 -0.16
N VAL A 142 50.03 -13.99 -1.34
CA VAL A 142 50.59 -12.70 -1.73
C VAL A 142 49.64 -12.03 -2.73
N LEU A 143 49.07 -10.89 -2.34
CA LEU A 143 48.24 -10.05 -3.20
C LEU A 143 49.07 -8.95 -3.86
N THR A 144 48.61 -8.48 -5.01
CA THR A 144 49.27 -7.49 -5.88
C THR A 144 48.27 -6.42 -6.32
N GLU A 145 48.74 -5.41 -7.06
CA GLU A 145 47.85 -4.38 -7.63
C GLU A 145 46.81 -4.93 -8.62
N HIS A 146 47.05 -6.09 -9.23
CA HIS A 146 46.08 -6.75 -10.12
C HIS A 146 44.81 -7.20 -9.35
N ASP A 147 44.99 -7.65 -8.10
CA ASP A 147 43.94 -8.21 -7.24
C ASP A 147 42.98 -7.14 -6.70
N LEU A 148 43.37 -5.85 -6.75
CA LEU A 148 42.49 -4.74 -6.36
C LEU A 148 41.22 -4.66 -7.21
N LYS A 149 41.23 -5.05 -8.50
CA LYS A 149 40.02 -5.01 -9.32
C LYS A 149 38.99 -6.08 -8.90
N PRO A 150 39.38 -7.37 -8.72
CA PRO A 150 38.53 -8.35 -8.06
C PRO A 150 38.00 -7.89 -6.70
N ILE A 151 38.87 -7.40 -5.80
CA ILE A 151 38.49 -6.99 -4.44
C ILE A 151 37.46 -5.85 -4.45
N LEU A 152 37.60 -4.85 -5.33
CA LEU A 152 36.59 -3.80 -5.52
C LEU A 152 35.21 -4.35 -5.93
N GLY A 153 35.17 -5.46 -6.68
CA GLY A 153 33.92 -6.16 -7.02
C GLY A 153 33.26 -6.82 -5.80
N TYR A 154 34.06 -7.38 -4.89
CA TYR A 154 33.58 -7.90 -3.61
C TYR A 154 33.05 -6.77 -2.73
N CYS A 155 33.79 -5.66 -2.60
CA CYS A 155 33.35 -4.48 -1.86
C CYS A 155 32.04 -3.88 -2.41
N SER A 156 31.90 -3.73 -3.73
CA SER A 156 30.66 -3.23 -4.35
C SER A 156 29.46 -4.16 -4.09
N LEU A 157 29.66 -5.48 -4.09
CA LEU A 157 28.63 -6.43 -3.70
C LEU A 157 28.24 -6.29 -2.22
N VAL A 158 29.21 -6.09 -1.33
CA VAL A 158 28.99 -5.88 0.11
C VAL A 158 28.22 -4.58 0.39
N GLN A 159 28.55 -3.49 -0.31
CA GLN A 159 27.83 -2.22 -0.24
C GLN A 159 26.36 -2.40 -0.63
N ARG A 160 26.09 -2.98 -1.82
CA ARG A 160 24.74 -3.31 -2.31
C ARG A 160 23.93 -4.19 -1.34
N TRP A 161 24.60 -5.08 -0.61
CA TRP A 161 23.97 -5.89 0.43
C TRP A 161 23.67 -5.10 1.71
N GLN A 162 24.58 -4.22 2.12
CA GLN A 162 24.42 -3.33 3.27
C GLN A 162 23.27 -2.32 3.08
N ASP A 163 23.07 -1.85 1.84
CA ASP A 163 22.00 -0.93 1.48
C ASP A 163 20.62 -1.63 1.47
N ARG A 164 20.56 -2.88 0.98
CA ARG A 164 19.31 -3.66 0.90
C ARG A 164 18.95 -4.38 2.21
N PHE A 165 19.91 -4.72 3.06
CA PHE A 165 19.63 -5.51 4.27
C PHE A 165 18.58 -4.88 5.20
N PRO A 166 18.58 -3.56 5.48
CA PRO A 166 17.47 -2.92 6.21
C PRO A 166 16.10 -3.18 5.60
N GLN A 167 15.96 -2.97 4.29
CA GLN A 167 14.70 -3.13 3.55
C GLN A 167 14.19 -4.58 3.59
N MET A 168 15.12 -5.54 3.61
CA MET A 168 14.83 -6.97 3.74
C MET A 168 14.52 -7.38 5.19
N ARG A 169 15.23 -6.81 6.17
CA ARG A 169 15.10 -7.13 7.60
C ARG A 169 13.85 -6.54 8.24
N TRP A 170 13.36 -5.44 7.70
CA TRP A 170 12.12 -4.78 8.06
C TRP A 170 11.02 -4.95 7.00
N PHE A 171 11.08 -6.02 6.20
CA PHE A 171 10.08 -6.31 5.16
C PHE A 171 8.64 -6.45 5.70
N HIS A 172 8.49 -6.90 6.95
CA HIS A 172 7.20 -7.01 7.66
C HIS A 172 6.88 -5.81 8.58
N GLU A 173 7.81 -4.86 8.73
CA GLU A 173 7.73 -3.69 9.62
C GLU A 173 8.36 -2.46 8.91
N PRO A 174 7.90 -2.06 7.70
CA PRO A 174 8.56 -1.03 6.90
C PRO A 174 8.68 0.33 7.61
N GLU A 175 7.81 0.62 8.57
CA GLU A 175 7.86 1.78 9.46
C GLU A 175 9.14 1.85 10.32
N ASN A 176 9.75 0.71 10.63
CA ASN A 176 11.00 0.62 11.38
C ASN A 176 12.26 0.70 10.47
N CYS A 177 12.07 0.71 9.14
CA CYS A 177 13.19 0.62 8.19
C CYS A 177 14.06 1.88 8.17
N ARG A 178 15.33 1.72 8.58
CA ARG A 178 16.34 2.80 8.62
C ARG A 178 17.71 2.33 8.10
N TYR A 179 18.54 3.26 7.63
CA TYR A 179 19.94 2.95 7.34
C TYR A 179 20.67 2.42 8.58
N LEU A 180 21.63 1.51 8.36
CA LEU A 180 22.47 0.96 9.43
C LEU A 180 23.40 2.06 9.98
N ARG A 181 23.48 2.16 11.31
CA ARG A 181 24.49 2.95 12.03
C ARG A 181 25.87 2.34 11.79
N GLU A 182 26.95 3.11 11.96
CA GLU A 182 28.32 2.68 11.63
C GLU A 182 28.71 1.33 12.28
N HIS A 183 28.32 1.11 13.54
CA HIS A 183 28.59 -0.13 14.26
C HIS A 183 27.67 -1.29 13.84
N GLU A 184 26.42 -1.03 13.46
CA GLU A 184 25.50 -2.02 12.88
C GLU A 184 25.99 -2.47 11.50
N ALA A 185 26.45 -1.53 10.67
CA ALA A 185 27.07 -1.82 9.38
C ALA A 185 28.34 -2.69 9.55
N LYS A 186 29.13 -2.47 10.61
CA LYS A 186 30.28 -3.31 10.93
C LYS A 186 29.88 -4.74 11.35
N ARG A 187 28.83 -4.90 12.14
CA ARG A 187 28.27 -6.22 12.51
C ARG A 187 27.70 -6.95 11.29
N PHE A 188 26.93 -6.22 10.46
CA PHE A 188 26.38 -6.73 9.21
C PHE A 188 27.47 -7.32 8.32
N ARG A 189 28.53 -6.54 8.08
CA ARG A 189 29.68 -6.98 7.26
C ARG A 189 30.35 -8.21 7.85
N ARG A 190 30.59 -8.25 9.16
CA ARG A 190 31.12 -9.44 9.87
C ARG A 190 30.25 -10.69 9.66
N ALA A 191 28.93 -10.57 9.88
CA ALA A 191 28.00 -11.68 9.66
C ALA A 191 28.01 -12.15 8.19
N LEU A 192 27.99 -11.20 7.25
CA LEU A 192 28.02 -11.46 5.80
C LEU A 192 29.29 -12.19 5.37
N TYR A 193 30.46 -11.76 5.85
CA TYR A 193 31.74 -12.40 5.53
C TYR A 193 31.80 -13.84 6.07
N ARG A 194 31.31 -14.08 7.29
CA ARG A 194 31.29 -15.41 7.91
C ARG A 194 30.31 -16.37 7.24
N TRP A 195 29.14 -15.90 6.82
CA TRP A 195 28.20 -16.68 6.01
C TRP A 195 28.81 -17.03 4.64
N TRP A 196 29.41 -16.05 3.94
CA TRP A 196 30.05 -16.28 2.64
C TRP A 196 31.21 -17.27 2.75
N LEU A 197 32.06 -17.15 3.79
CA LEU A 197 33.18 -18.06 4.03
C LEU A 197 32.72 -19.48 4.37
N TYR A 198 31.58 -19.63 5.06
CA TYR A 198 30.94 -20.94 5.27
C TYR A 198 30.44 -21.54 3.96
N GLY A 199 29.80 -20.73 3.10
CA GLY A 199 29.37 -21.12 1.75
C GLY A 199 30.52 -21.70 0.93
N LEU A 200 31.61 -20.93 0.81
CA LEU A 200 32.85 -21.33 0.12
C LEU A 200 33.38 -22.69 0.60
N TYR A 201 33.44 -22.94 1.91
CA TYR A 201 34.03 -24.16 2.47
C TYR A 201 33.12 -25.39 2.51
N PHE A 202 31.79 -25.23 2.52
CA PHE A 202 30.85 -26.33 2.79
C PHE A 202 29.70 -26.48 1.78
N HIS A 203 29.48 -25.50 0.89
CA HIS A 203 28.37 -25.49 -0.08
C HIS A 203 28.82 -25.26 -1.55
N GLU A 204 29.89 -24.51 -1.78
CA GLU A 204 30.47 -24.24 -3.12
C GLU A 204 31.37 -25.40 -3.61
N ASP A 205 32.26 -25.13 -4.58
CA ASP A 205 33.09 -26.11 -5.29
C ASP A 205 34.13 -26.87 -4.44
N PHE A 206 34.22 -26.60 -3.12
CA PHE A 206 35.24 -27.19 -2.26
C PHE A 206 34.77 -28.55 -1.67
N PRO A 207 35.58 -29.63 -1.74
CA PRO A 207 35.19 -30.95 -1.23
C PRO A 207 34.85 -30.95 0.27
N ARG A 208 33.58 -31.22 0.60
CA ARG A 208 33.12 -31.22 2.00
C ARG A 208 33.86 -32.27 2.86
N PRO A 209 34.41 -31.90 4.02
CA PRO A 209 35.26 -32.79 4.83
C PRO A 209 34.52 -33.95 5.52
N ARG A 210 33.19 -33.86 5.70
CA ARG A 210 32.32 -34.95 6.17
C ARG A 210 30.94 -34.87 5.49
N VAL A 211 30.38 -36.01 5.11
CA VAL A 211 29.04 -36.11 4.52
C VAL A 211 28.06 -36.53 5.62
N GLY A 212 27.25 -35.58 6.08
CA GLY A 212 26.25 -35.77 7.14
C GLY A 212 25.91 -34.44 7.82
N LEU A 213 24.72 -34.37 8.45
CA LEU A 213 24.29 -33.21 9.24
C LEU A 213 25.19 -33.01 10.48
N PRO A 214 25.41 -31.76 10.92
CA PRO A 214 26.03 -31.46 12.20
C PRO A 214 25.02 -31.72 13.34
N GLU A 215 25.52 -32.14 14.51
CA GLU A 215 24.71 -32.53 15.67
C GLU A 215 25.33 -31.97 16.97
N PRO A 216 24.55 -31.49 17.95
CA PRO A 216 25.09 -30.94 19.20
C PRO A 216 25.99 -31.92 19.95
N GLY A 217 27.13 -31.44 20.43
CA GLY A 217 28.14 -32.23 21.14
C GLY A 217 29.01 -33.11 20.25
N VAL A 218 28.87 -33.06 18.92
CA VAL A 218 29.72 -33.81 17.99
C VAL A 218 31.03 -33.06 17.69
N ASP A 219 32.11 -33.85 17.62
CA ASP A 219 33.36 -33.47 16.96
C ASP A 219 33.11 -33.31 15.45
N ASP A 220 32.86 -32.08 14.98
CA ASP A 220 32.71 -31.73 13.56
C ASP A 220 33.36 -30.36 13.29
N VAL A 221 33.94 -30.18 12.10
CA VAL A 221 34.67 -28.95 11.73
C VAL A 221 33.77 -27.72 11.58
N ARG A 222 32.52 -27.90 11.13
CA ARG A 222 31.54 -26.80 11.01
C ARG A 222 31.20 -26.23 12.39
N LEU A 223 30.93 -27.12 13.35
CA LEU A 223 30.60 -26.75 14.74
C LEU A 223 31.81 -26.17 15.48
N SER A 224 32.96 -26.84 15.37
CA SER A 224 34.17 -26.42 16.09
C SER A 224 34.64 -25.03 15.64
N GLN A 225 34.47 -24.69 14.36
CA GLN A 225 34.74 -23.35 13.86
C GLN A 225 33.77 -22.30 14.46
N LEU A 226 32.46 -22.58 14.50
CA LEU A 226 31.48 -21.63 15.05
C LEU A 226 31.63 -21.44 16.57
N ARG A 227 32.15 -22.43 17.30
CA ARG A 227 32.49 -22.30 18.73
C ARG A 227 33.56 -21.22 19.00
N LEU A 228 34.35 -20.81 18.00
CA LEU A 228 35.33 -19.71 18.12
C LEU A 228 34.68 -18.32 18.16
N TYR A 229 33.41 -18.19 17.79
CA TYR A 229 32.68 -16.91 17.80
C TYR A 229 31.88 -16.77 19.10
N SER A 230 31.81 -15.57 19.67
CA SER A 230 31.01 -15.33 20.89
C SER A 230 29.51 -15.48 20.60
N THR A 231 28.69 -15.68 21.63
CA THR A 231 27.24 -15.82 21.44
C THR A 231 26.63 -14.53 20.87
N SER A 232 27.16 -13.35 21.21
CA SER A 232 26.78 -12.10 20.55
C SER A 232 27.08 -12.06 19.03
N GLU A 233 28.14 -12.72 18.57
CA GLU A 233 28.48 -12.83 17.13
C GLU A 233 27.69 -13.94 16.42
N LEU A 234 27.34 -15.03 17.11
CA LEU A 234 26.47 -16.07 16.56
C LEU A 234 25.02 -15.57 16.36
N VAL A 235 24.53 -14.69 17.23
CA VAL A 235 23.22 -14.04 17.06
C VAL A 235 23.21 -13.04 15.90
N GLU A 236 24.30 -12.30 15.66
CA GLU A 236 24.45 -11.46 14.44
C GLU A 236 24.39 -12.30 13.17
N LEU A 237 25.05 -13.46 13.17
CA LEU A 237 25.05 -14.40 12.06
C LEU A 237 23.66 -15.02 11.84
N MET A 238 22.93 -15.32 12.91
CA MET A 238 21.57 -15.87 12.82
C MET A 238 20.57 -14.82 12.31
N ASP A 239 20.59 -13.59 12.83
CA ASP A 239 19.71 -12.49 12.39
C ASP A 239 19.89 -12.16 10.90
N LEU A 240 21.12 -12.27 10.38
CA LEU A 240 21.37 -12.21 8.94
C LEU A 240 20.77 -13.42 8.20
N VAL A 241 21.06 -14.65 8.62
CA VAL A 241 20.68 -15.87 7.89
C VAL A 241 19.16 -16.10 7.90
N GLU A 242 18.45 -15.78 8.98
CA GLU A 242 16.98 -15.80 8.97
C GLU A 242 16.42 -14.74 8.02
N THR A 243 17.00 -13.54 7.97
CA THR A 243 16.61 -12.53 6.95
C THR A 243 16.82 -13.05 5.52
N MET A 244 17.88 -13.82 5.27
CA MET A 244 18.08 -14.43 3.95
C MET A 244 17.08 -15.56 3.67
N LYS A 245 16.62 -16.30 4.68
CA LYS A 245 15.51 -17.26 4.52
C LYS A 245 14.20 -16.54 4.23
N ASP A 246 13.86 -15.50 4.97
CA ASP A 246 12.64 -14.70 4.77
C ASP A 246 12.60 -14.10 3.36
N VAL A 247 13.74 -13.61 2.84
CA VAL A 247 13.82 -13.12 1.46
C VAL A 247 13.75 -14.26 0.43
N VAL A 248 14.41 -15.40 0.65
CA VAL A 248 14.26 -16.59 -0.23
C VAL A 248 12.81 -17.08 -0.24
N LEU A 249 12.13 -17.04 0.91
CA LEU A 249 10.72 -17.38 1.09
C LEU A 249 9.82 -16.43 0.31
N HIS A 250 9.92 -15.11 0.51
CA HIS A 250 8.97 -14.16 -0.08
C HIS A 250 9.30 -13.72 -1.51
N TYR A 251 10.53 -13.88 -1.98
CA TYR A 251 10.92 -13.49 -3.34
C TYR A 251 11.08 -14.70 -4.28
N LEU A 252 11.83 -15.74 -3.90
CA LEU A 252 12.14 -16.86 -4.81
C LEU A 252 11.08 -17.96 -4.79
N CYS A 253 10.57 -18.37 -3.63
CA CYS A 253 9.62 -19.49 -3.54
C CYS A 253 8.30 -19.24 -4.31
N PRO A 254 7.69 -18.03 -4.28
CA PRO A 254 6.62 -17.63 -5.18
C PRO A 254 6.88 -17.82 -6.68
N ARG A 255 8.15 -17.76 -7.12
CA ARG A 255 8.54 -18.05 -8.52
C ARG A 255 8.88 -19.51 -8.76
N LEU A 256 9.02 -20.32 -7.70
CA LEU A 256 9.19 -21.77 -7.75
C LEU A 256 7.86 -22.53 -7.71
N ASP A 257 6.77 -21.89 -7.30
CA ASP A 257 5.40 -22.39 -7.42
C ASP A 257 4.84 -22.08 -8.83
N PRO A 258 4.45 -23.10 -9.65
CA PRO A 258 3.85 -22.87 -10.97
C PRO A 258 2.38 -22.42 -10.91
N SER A 259 1.77 -22.48 -9.72
CA SER A 259 0.33 -22.55 -9.46
C SER A 259 -0.13 -21.50 -8.43
N GLN A 260 0.60 -20.38 -8.33
CA GLN A 260 0.18 -19.21 -7.53
C GLN A 260 -1.16 -18.58 -7.97
N GLY A 261 -1.75 -19.03 -9.08
CA GLY A 261 -3.19 -18.98 -9.29
C GLY A 261 -3.76 -20.35 -8.98
N GLU A 262 -4.49 -20.47 -7.86
CA GLU A 262 -5.13 -21.69 -7.35
C GLU A 262 -4.16 -22.77 -6.81
N VAL A 263 -3.73 -22.65 -5.53
CA VAL A 263 -3.46 -23.77 -4.60
C VAL A 263 -3.84 -23.38 -3.17
N GLU A 264 -4.85 -24.01 -2.58
CA GLU A 264 -4.90 -24.16 -1.11
C GLU A 264 -4.14 -25.43 -0.72
N GLY A 265 -3.30 -25.37 0.32
CA GLY A 265 -2.74 -26.56 0.98
C GLY A 265 -1.24 -26.76 0.97
N CYS A 266 -0.42 -25.90 0.36
CA CYS A 266 1.02 -26.18 0.19
C CYS A 266 1.85 -25.95 1.48
N ASP A 267 1.67 -26.84 2.48
CA ASP A 267 2.44 -27.03 3.73
C ASP A 267 3.06 -25.76 4.35
N SER A 268 2.25 -25.04 5.14
CA SER A 268 2.62 -24.35 6.41
C SER A 268 3.97 -23.64 6.54
N TYR A 269 4.52 -23.08 5.45
CA TYR A 269 5.80 -22.37 5.48
C TYR A 269 5.77 -21.01 4.77
N LEU A 270 4.91 -20.83 3.75
CA LEU A 270 4.70 -19.55 3.06
C LEU A 270 3.71 -18.61 3.75
N HIS A 271 2.90 -19.13 4.68
CA HIS A 271 1.86 -18.37 5.40
C HIS A 271 2.03 -18.37 6.93
N ASP A 272 2.65 -19.40 7.52
CA ASP A 272 2.82 -19.55 8.97
C ASP A 272 3.89 -18.64 9.59
N VAL A 273 4.82 -18.09 8.80
CA VAL A 273 5.88 -17.19 9.32
C VAL A 273 5.32 -15.78 9.49
N VAL A 274 4.34 -15.67 10.39
CA VAL A 274 3.75 -14.40 10.84
C VAL A 274 4.69 -13.72 11.85
N ASP A 275 5.50 -14.51 12.56
CA ASP A 275 6.41 -14.04 13.60
C ASP A 275 7.82 -14.63 13.43
N ARG A 276 8.85 -13.78 13.35
CA ARG A 276 10.27 -14.20 13.32
C ARG A 276 10.67 -15.09 14.51
N PRO A 277 10.13 -14.91 15.74
CA PRO A 277 10.34 -15.84 16.86
C PRO A 277 9.95 -17.29 16.55
N GLU A 278 8.87 -17.51 15.79
CA GLU A 278 8.47 -18.85 15.36
C GLU A 278 9.37 -19.40 14.26
N SER A 279 9.84 -18.56 13.33
CA SER A 279 10.87 -18.94 12.34
C SER A 279 12.14 -19.46 13.03
N LEU A 280 12.60 -18.75 14.06
CA LEU A 280 13.74 -19.15 14.91
C LEU A 280 13.47 -20.46 15.66
N ALA A 281 12.26 -20.64 16.22
CA ALA A 281 11.89 -21.85 16.96
C ALA A 281 11.74 -23.11 16.07
N ARG A 282 11.18 -22.97 14.87
CA ARG A 282 10.92 -24.07 13.91
C ARG A 282 12.15 -24.37 13.01
N GLY A 283 12.94 -23.34 12.68
CA GLY A 283 13.70 -23.26 11.42
C GLY A 283 14.81 -24.28 11.17
N TRP A 284 15.49 -24.82 12.18
CA TRP A 284 16.49 -25.88 11.95
C TRP A 284 15.87 -27.27 11.83
N ARG A 285 14.88 -27.57 12.67
CA ARG A 285 14.24 -28.90 12.74
C ARG A 285 13.31 -29.17 11.57
N ASP A 286 12.72 -28.13 10.98
CA ASP A 286 11.72 -28.31 9.92
C ASP A 286 12.19 -29.24 8.79
N GLN A 287 11.31 -30.16 8.41
CA GLN A 287 11.48 -31.13 7.34
C GLN A 287 10.49 -30.91 6.17
N SER A 288 9.63 -29.89 6.26
CA SER A 288 8.64 -29.53 5.24
C SER A 288 9.27 -29.39 3.86
N ARG A 289 8.47 -29.55 2.81
CA ARG A 289 9.00 -29.40 1.45
C ARG A 289 9.55 -28.00 1.21
N TRP A 290 8.83 -26.96 1.64
CA TRP A 290 9.26 -25.58 1.48
C TRP A 290 10.50 -25.25 2.30
N GLY A 291 10.60 -25.69 3.56
CA GLY A 291 11.82 -25.55 4.35
C GLY A 291 13.01 -26.27 3.73
N ARG A 292 12.82 -27.42 3.07
CA ARG A 292 13.87 -28.09 2.27
C ARG A 292 14.27 -27.29 1.03
N ILE A 293 13.34 -26.60 0.37
CA ILE A 293 13.62 -25.69 -0.75
C ILE A 293 14.40 -24.47 -0.27
N ILE A 294 13.93 -23.80 0.78
CA ILE A 294 14.56 -22.61 1.36
C ILE A 294 15.96 -22.95 1.87
N LYS A 295 16.14 -24.05 2.63
CA LYS A 295 17.46 -24.54 3.06
C LYS A 295 18.39 -24.89 1.88
N THR A 296 17.84 -25.29 0.72
CA THR A 296 18.63 -25.53 -0.49
C THR A 296 19.05 -24.23 -1.16
N TYR A 297 18.19 -23.22 -1.23
CA TYR A 297 18.51 -21.90 -1.80
C TYR A 297 19.35 -21.00 -0.88
N CYS A 298 19.24 -21.12 0.46
CA CYS A 298 20.10 -20.39 1.41
C CYS A 298 21.56 -20.91 1.47
N LYS A 299 21.92 -21.93 0.68
CA LYS A 299 23.29 -22.38 0.46
C LYS A 299 24.06 -21.51 -0.54
N PHE A 300 23.35 -20.85 -1.45
CA PHE A 300 23.94 -19.92 -2.41
C PHE A 300 24.64 -18.78 -1.67
N GLY A 301 25.79 -18.35 -2.18
CA GLY A 301 26.54 -17.24 -1.61
C GLY A 301 25.84 -15.88 -1.82
N PRO A 302 26.32 -14.82 -1.15
CA PRO A 302 25.81 -13.47 -1.35
C PRO A 302 25.85 -13.00 -2.81
N LYS A 303 26.77 -13.52 -3.63
CA LYS A 303 26.89 -13.17 -5.05
C LYS A 303 25.77 -13.78 -5.88
N GLU A 304 25.47 -15.06 -5.64
CA GLU A 304 24.49 -15.84 -6.40
C GLU A 304 23.06 -15.42 -6.06
N LEU A 305 22.75 -15.26 -4.76
CA LEU A 305 21.42 -14.80 -4.32
C LEU A 305 21.12 -13.38 -4.83
N MET A 306 22.09 -12.47 -4.78
CA MET A 306 21.94 -11.11 -5.30
C MET A 306 21.68 -11.10 -6.83
N HIS A 307 22.33 -11.97 -7.60
CA HIS A 307 22.05 -12.14 -9.04
C HIS A 307 20.63 -12.70 -9.28
N LEU A 308 20.20 -13.67 -8.49
CA LEU A 308 18.83 -14.21 -8.58
C LEU A 308 17.77 -13.15 -8.23
N PHE A 309 18.01 -12.33 -7.20
CA PHE A 309 17.10 -11.26 -6.76
C PHE A 309 17.00 -10.11 -7.77
N GLU A 310 18.10 -9.68 -8.40
CA GLU A 310 18.04 -8.57 -9.37
C GLU A 310 17.36 -8.94 -10.69
N ASN A 311 17.43 -10.21 -11.10
CA ASN A 311 16.81 -10.69 -12.34
C ASN A 311 15.40 -11.29 -12.14
N ILE A 312 14.87 -11.23 -10.91
CA ILE A 312 13.73 -12.06 -10.47
C ILE A 312 12.43 -11.83 -11.26
N TYR A 313 12.18 -10.60 -11.70
CA TYR A 313 11.02 -10.24 -12.54
C TYR A 313 11.05 -10.87 -13.95
N SER A 314 12.17 -11.49 -14.34
CA SER A 314 12.38 -12.10 -15.65
C SER A 314 12.35 -13.64 -15.64
N TYR A 315 12.06 -14.28 -14.50
CA TYR A 315 12.20 -15.72 -14.32
C TYR A 315 10.87 -16.46 -14.07
N PRO A 316 10.34 -17.15 -15.09
CA PRO A 316 9.44 -18.30 -14.88
C PRO A 316 10.17 -19.41 -14.12
N ARG A 317 9.43 -20.21 -13.34
CA ARG A 317 9.93 -21.34 -12.53
C ARG A 317 11.07 -22.15 -13.16
N GLN A 318 10.82 -22.74 -14.34
CA GLN A 318 11.81 -23.59 -15.02
C GLN A 318 13.11 -22.83 -15.36
N ARG A 319 13.02 -21.52 -15.65
CA ARG A 319 14.19 -20.65 -15.88
C ARG A 319 14.93 -20.37 -14.58
N LEU A 320 14.23 -20.10 -13.46
CA LEU A 320 14.85 -19.90 -12.15
C LEU A 320 15.64 -21.13 -11.69
N ILE A 321 15.06 -22.33 -11.83
CA ILE A 321 15.71 -23.60 -11.48
C ILE A 321 16.92 -23.88 -12.39
N THR A 322 16.79 -23.60 -13.69
CA THR A 322 17.91 -23.77 -14.65
C THR A 322 19.06 -22.80 -14.37
N GLU A 323 18.75 -21.53 -14.08
CA GLU A 323 19.75 -20.51 -13.71
C GLU A 323 20.47 -20.90 -12.41
N ALA A 324 19.71 -21.28 -11.36
CA ALA A 324 20.26 -21.73 -10.08
C ALA A 324 21.23 -22.92 -10.23
N ARG A 325 20.84 -23.95 -11.00
CA ARG A 325 21.70 -25.09 -11.35
C ARG A 325 22.93 -24.71 -12.18
N SER A 326 22.84 -23.65 -12.99
CA SER A 326 23.96 -23.12 -13.76
C SER A 326 24.93 -22.26 -12.94
N LEU A 327 24.47 -21.68 -11.82
CA LEU A 327 25.31 -20.89 -10.91
C LEU A 327 26.17 -21.79 -9.99
N GLN A 328 25.61 -22.89 -9.49
CA GLN A 328 26.36 -23.88 -8.69
C GLN A 328 26.01 -25.32 -9.11
N PRO A 329 26.70 -25.88 -10.14
CA PRO A 329 26.48 -27.26 -10.59
C PRO A 329 26.81 -28.34 -9.55
N ASN A 330 27.61 -28.00 -8.54
CA ASN A 330 28.02 -28.89 -7.45
C ASN A 330 27.11 -28.82 -6.21
N LEU A 331 26.02 -28.03 -6.25
CA LEU A 331 25.12 -27.81 -5.12
C LEU A 331 24.55 -29.15 -4.60
N THR A 332 24.78 -29.43 -3.32
CA THR A 332 24.42 -30.69 -2.68
C THR A 332 22.97 -30.70 -2.22
N PHE A 333 22.18 -31.64 -2.74
CA PHE A 333 20.79 -31.92 -2.30
C PHE A 333 20.74 -32.64 -0.95
N ASP A 334 21.27 -32.01 0.09
CA ASP A 334 21.04 -32.32 1.50
C ASP A 334 20.41 -31.10 2.22
N GLN A 335 20.07 -31.22 3.50
CA GLN A 335 19.51 -30.12 4.31
C GLN A 335 20.53 -29.33 5.13
N GLU A 336 21.83 -29.59 4.98
CA GLU A 336 22.83 -28.92 5.82
C GLU A 336 22.96 -27.44 5.45
N SER A 337 22.82 -26.56 6.43
CA SER A 337 23.03 -25.12 6.27
C SER A 337 23.67 -24.51 7.51
N ILE A 338 24.25 -23.32 7.34
CA ILE A 338 24.88 -22.57 8.43
C ILE A 338 23.96 -22.36 9.64
N SER A 339 22.64 -22.16 9.46
CA SER A 339 21.71 -21.99 10.59
C SER A 339 21.61 -23.23 11.47
N VAL A 340 21.72 -24.43 10.89
CA VAL A 340 21.75 -25.68 11.68
C VAL A 340 23.03 -25.75 12.51
N SER A 341 24.18 -25.43 11.91
CA SER A 341 25.47 -25.40 12.60
C SER A 341 25.52 -24.34 13.70
N THR A 342 24.99 -23.14 13.46
CA THR A 342 24.91 -22.05 14.46
C THR A 342 24.02 -22.46 15.64
N GLN A 343 22.82 -23.00 15.38
CA GLN A 343 21.92 -23.40 16.45
C GLN A 343 22.51 -24.53 17.30
N CYS A 344 23.21 -25.51 16.70
CA CYS A 344 23.86 -26.58 17.46
C CYS A 344 24.88 -26.03 18.48
N VAL A 345 25.59 -24.94 18.17
CA VAL A 345 26.55 -24.30 19.10
C VAL A 345 25.84 -23.47 20.17
N LEU A 346 24.68 -22.86 19.86
CA LEU A 346 23.85 -22.18 20.84
C LEU A 346 23.22 -23.17 21.84
N ASP A 347 22.67 -24.29 21.36
CA ASP A 347 22.16 -25.40 22.17
C ASP A 347 23.27 -25.96 23.09
N GLU A 348 24.47 -26.22 22.55
CA GLU A 348 25.64 -26.64 23.33
C GLU A 348 25.98 -25.68 24.48
N ARG A 349 25.92 -24.36 24.24
CA ARG A 349 26.18 -23.34 25.27
C ARG A 349 25.06 -23.27 26.31
N GLN A 350 23.80 -23.31 25.90
CA GLN A 350 22.66 -23.32 26.82
C GLN A 350 22.76 -24.50 27.80
N TRP A 351 23.01 -25.72 27.30
CA TRP A 351 23.10 -26.92 28.12
C TRP A 351 24.36 -26.99 28.99
N SER A 352 25.50 -26.43 28.53
CA SER A 352 26.79 -26.60 29.21
C SER A 352 27.16 -25.46 30.16
N LEU A 353 26.69 -24.24 29.89
CA LEU A 353 26.98 -23.04 30.68
C LEU A 353 25.78 -22.57 31.53
N ASN A 354 24.63 -23.26 31.42
CA ASN A 354 23.39 -22.95 32.13
C ASN A 354 22.95 -21.48 31.95
N MET A 355 23.19 -20.97 30.73
CA MET A 355 22.86 -19.62 30.30
C MET A 355 21.34 -19.44 30.20
N PRO A 356 20.80 -18.22 30.40
CA PRO A 356 19.39 -17.98 30.10
C PRO A 356 19.10 -18.36 28.65
N THR A 357 17.92 -18.92 28.41
CA THR A 357 17.38 -19.06 27.05
C THR A 357 17.35 -17.66 26.43
N LEU A 358 18.08 -17.46 25.33
CA LEU A 358 17.94 -16.24 24.54
C LEU A 358 16.45 -16.10 24.18
N PRO A 359 15.78 -14.98 24.51
CA PRO A 359 14.38 -14.82 24.16
C PRO A 359 14.21 -14.94 22.64
N LEU A 360 13.28 -15.79 22.21
CA LEU A 360 13.02 -16.04 20.80
C LEU A 360 12.46 -14.78 20.11
N ASP A 361 11.92 -13.87 20.91
CA ASP A 361 11.13 -12.66 20.70
C ASP A 361 11.83 -11.55 19.87
N GLY A 362 12.77 -11.89 18.96
CA GLY A 362 13.38 -10.96 18.00
C GLY A 362 14.48 -10.03 18.56
N LEU A 363 15.05 -10.37 19.72
CA LEU A 363 15.83 -9.43 20.54
C LEU A 363 17.32 -9.31 20.15
N GLY A 364 17.68 -8.25 19.40
CA GLY A 364 19.06 -7.72 19.26
C GLY A 364 20.05 -8.53 18.41
N GLY A 365 20.21 -8.18 17.14
CA GLY A 365 21.00 -8.94 16.14
C GLY A 365 22.08 -8.10 15.44
N VAL A 366 22.00 -7.94 14.13
CA VAL A 366 22.82 -6.94 13.42
C VAL A 366 22.49 -5.53 13.95
N ILE A 367 21.20 -5.29 14.12
CA ILE A 367 20.56 -4.03 14.53
C ILE A 367 20.47 -3.94 16.07
N ASP A 368 20.62 -2.72 16.60
CA ASP A 368 20.29 -2.36 17.99
C ASP A 368 18.86 -1.81 18.11
N TRP A 369 18.23 -2.08 19.25
CA TRP A 369 16.91 -1.60 19.65
C TRP A 369 16.98 -0.46 20.69
N ASP A 370 18.19 -0.10 21.16
CA ASP A 370 18.47 0.96 22.15
C ASP A 370 17.84 0.72 23.54
N ASP A 371 17.62 -0.54 23.93
CA ASP A 371 16.98 -0.93 25.19
C ASP A 371 17.76 -2.02 25.98
N GLU A 372 17.09 -2.66 26.95
CA GLU A 372 17.73 -3.64 27.84
C GLU A 372 18.28 -4.87 27.10
N ARG A 373 17.79 -5.19 25.88
CA ARG A 373 18.28 -6.29 25.03
C ARG A 373 19.76 -6.13 24.69
N ASP A 374 20.16 -4.91 24.32
CA ASP A 374 21.51 -4.65 23.84
C ASP A 374 22.50 -4.64 25.02
N ALA A 375 22.02 -4.23 26.20
CA ALA A 375 22.73 -4.37 27.47
C ALA A 375 22.85 -5.83 27.93
N GLU A 376 21.87 -6.70 27.67
CA GLU A 376 21.97 -8.16 27.83
C GLU A 376 23.03 -8.75 26.89
N ARG A 377 22.92 -8.47 25.59
CA ARG A 377 23.82 -9.01 24.56
C ARG A 377 25.29 -8.62 24.76
N ALA A 378 25.56 -7.42 25.31
CA ALA A 378 26.92 -7.01 25.67
C ALA A 378 27.59 -7.96 26.69
N LYS A 379 26.82 -8.65 27.54
CA LYS A 379 27.32 -9.66 28.49
C LYS A 379 27.83 -10.93 27.80
N PHE A 380 27.42 -11.17 26.55
CA PHE A 380 27.70 -12.37 25.76
C PHE A 380 28.81 -12.18 24.70
N GLY A 381 29.66 -11.16 24.87
CA GLY A 381 30.82 -10.91 24.01
C GLY A 381 32.08 -11.73 24.32
N GLY A 382 32.11 -12.46 25.45
CA GLY A 382 33.33 -13.07 26.01
C GLY A 382 33.27 -14.59 26.25
N ASP A 383 32.31 -15.30 25.66
CA ASP A 383 32.07 -16.75 25.85
C ASP A 383 32.55 -17.63 24.67
N ALA A 384 33.35 -17.04 23.78
CA ALA A 384 34.01 -17.73 22.68
C ALA A 384 34.98 -18.82 23.18
N SER A 385 35.03 -19.95 22.49
CA SER A 385 36.04 -21.00 22.73
C SER A 385 37.39 -20.57 22.15
N LEU A 386 38.49 -20.86 22.86
CA LEU A 386 39.85 -20.49 22.42
C LEU A 386 40.42 -21.42 21.34
N ASP A 387 39.92 -22.66 21.27
CA ASP A 387 40.46 -23.75 20.44
C ASP A 387 39.36 -24.56 19.73
N GLY A 388 38.11 -24.08 19.73
CA GLY A 388 36.97 -24.75 19.12
C GLY A 388 36.42 -25.94 19.92
N THR A 389 36.93 -26.19 21.14
CA THR A 389 36.41 -27.24 22.03
C THR A 389 35.14 -26.81 22.77
N LEU A 390 34.44 -27.81 23.34
CA LEU A 390 33.20 -27.63 24.11
C LEU A 390 33.47 -27.07 25.53
N PRO A 391 32.53 -26.34 26.14
CA PRO A 391 32.63 -25.92 27.53
C PRO A 391 32.80 -27.09 28.52
N GLY A 392 33.50 -26.81 29.63
CA GLY A 392 33.92 -27.80 30.62
C GLY A 392 32.78 -28.51 31.34
N GLY A 393 32.39 -29.68 30.83
CA GLY A 393 31.32 -30.52 31.38
C GLY A 393 30.67 -31.40 30.32
N ALA A 394 30.58 -30.89 29.09
CA ALA A 394 30.11 -31.66 27.94
C ALA A 394 31.12 -32.74 27.51
N ARG A 395 30.60 -33.84 26.94
CA ARG A 395 31.41 -34.95 26.43
C ARG A 395 31.24 -35.07 24.93
N MET A 396 32.31 -34.79 24.17
CA MET A 396 32.30 -34.97 22.72
C MET A 396 31.89 -36.39 22.31
N LEU A 397 30.93 -36.47 21.39
CA LEU A 397 30.51 -37.66 20.69
C LEU A 397 31.17 -37.72 19.30
N ARG A 398 31.31 -38.92 18.74
CA ARG A 398 31.61 -39.10 17.32
C ARG A 398 30.30 -39.31 16.60
N SER A 399 30.08 -38.61 15.49
CA SER A 399 28.88 -38.83 14.68
C SER A 399 28.79 -40.29 14.25
N SER A 400 27.58 -40.82 14.35
CA SER A 400 27.15 -42.09 13.74
C SER A 400 25.94 -41.87 12.82
N SER A 401 25.71 -40.60 12.45
CA SER A 401 24.54 -40.16 11.70
C SER A 401 24.70 -40.51 10.22
N HIS A 402 24.08 -41.61 9.82
CA HIS A 402 23.97 -42.04 8.43
C HIS A 402 22.76 -41.42 7.71
N TYR A 403 21.99 -40.56 8.39
CA TYR A 403 20.75 -39.98 7.88
C TYR A 403 20.93 -38.48 7.62
N SER A 404 20.67 -38.06 6.39
CA SER A 404 20.59 -36.66 5.98
C SER A 404 19.59 -36.63 4.83
N PRO A 405 18.35 -36.17 5.06
CA PRO A 405 17.32 -36.24 4.03
C PRO A 405 17.66 -35.30 2.86
N ARG A 406 17.17 -35.62 1.67
CA ARG A 406 17.48 -34.84 0.47
C ARG A 406 16.83 -33.46 0.51
N GLY A 407 17.62 -32.45 0.16
CA GLY A 407 17.13 -31.14 -0.26
C GLY A 407 16.31 -31.24 -1.55
N ASP A 408 15.60 -30.17 -1.88
CA ASP A 408 14.75 -30.03 -3.06
C ASP A 408 15.04 -28.63 -3.64
N ASP A 409 15.18 -28.47 -4.95
CA ASP A 409 15.31 -27.17 -5.61
C ASP A 409 13.99 -26.70 -6.25
N GLY A 410 12.89 -27.38 -5.93
CA GLY A 410 11.59 -27.13 -6.51
C GLY A 410 11.43 -27.70 -7.92
N SER A 411 12.40 -28.43 -8.48
CA SER A 411 12.20 -29.13 -9.77
C SER A 411 11.10 -30.19 -9.68
N HIS A 412 11.04 -30.94 -8.59
CA HIS A 412 10.04 -31.98 -8.36
C HIS A 412 8.63 -31.44 -8.04
N LEU A 413 8.39 -30.13 -8.08
CA LEU A 413 7.03 -29.55 -7.96
C LEU A 413 6.20 -29.73 -9.26
N GLU A 414 6.71 -30.39 -10.32
CA GLU A 414 5.88 -30.88 -11.45
C GLU A 414 5.46 -32.35 -11.29
N ASP A 415 6.30 -33.19 -10.67
CA ASP A 415 6.12 -34.65 -10.65
C ASP A 415 4.92 -35.13 -9.81
N VAL A 416 4.45 -34.30 -8.86
CA VAL A 416 3.33 -34.61 -7.94
C VAL A 416 2.07 -35.01 -8.71
N ASN A 417 1.77 -34.33 -9.82
CA ASN A 417 0.60 -34.60 -10.68
C ASN A 417 0.68 -35.93 -11.47
N ARG A 418 1.65 -36.81 -11.18
CA ARG A 418 1.82 -38.12 -11.82
C ARG A 418 2.23 -39.27 -10.90
N GLN A 419 2.48 -39.04 -9.62
CA GLN A 419 2.91 -40.10 -8.68
C GLN A 419 2.17 -40.02 -7.34
N SER A 420 0.93 -40.50 -7.34
CA SER A 420 0.35 -41.10 -6.14
C SER A 420 0.75 -42.57 -6.02
N TRP A 421 0.78 -43.07 -4.77
CA TRP A 421 0.96 -44.47 -4.32
C TRP A 421 2.38 -45.06 -4.16
N VAL A 422 2.54 -45.76 -3.02
CA VAL A 422 3.68 -46.62 -2.58
C VAL A 422 4.98 -45.85 -2.26
N GLU A 423 5.56 -45.83 -1.06
CA GLU A 423 5.42 -46.52 0.24
C GLU A 423 5.86 -45.50 1.34
N GLY A 424 5.69 -45.63 2.66
CA GLY A 424 5.41 -46.76 3.56
C GLY A 424 6.13 -46.49 4.91
N SER A 425 5.49 -46.77 6.07
CA SER A 425 6.04 -46.37 7.39
C SER A 425 7.28 -47.17 7.82
N PRO A 426 8.20 -46.60 8.63
CA PRO A 426 9.48 -47.25 8.95
C PRO A 426 9.35 -48.37 9.99
N GLY A 427 9.64 -49.62 9.61
CA GLY A 427 9.61 -50.78 10.51
C GLY A 427 10.45 -52.00 10.08
N ALA A 428 11.65 -52.14 10.68
CA ALA A 428 12.49 -53.35 10.80
C ALA A 428 13.15 -54.03 9.54
N TYR A 429 14.50 -54.04 9.55
CA TYR A 429 15.44 -55.06 9.05
C TYR A 429 14.95 -56.15 8.05
N SER A 430 15.55 -56.34 6.86
CA SER A 430 16.89 -56.95 6.72
C SER A 430 17.38 -57.21 5.26
N SER A 431 18.70 -57.37 5.10
CA SER A 431 19.43 -58.11 4.03
C SER A 431 19.16 -57.91 2.51
N ALA A 432 19.86 -56.92 1.93
CA ALA A 432 20.81 -57.03 0.79
C ALA A 432 20.58 -58.00 -0.41
N ARG A 433 20.64 -57.46 -1.66
CA ARG A 433 21.73 -57.66 -2.66
C ARG A 433 21.51 -56.99 -4.03
N SER A 434 22.61 -56.47 -4.63
CA SER A 434 22.93 -56.27 -6.07
C SER A 434 21.94 -55.62 -7.07
N GLY A 435 22.42 -54.61 -7.83
CA GLY A 435 21.84 -54.13 -9.12
C GLY A 435 22.31 -54.94 -10.34
N PRO A 436 22.55 -54.37 -11.56
CA PRO A 436 22.62 -52.94 -11.91
C PRO A 436 21.99 -52.48 -13.28
N VAL A 437 21.93 -51.15 -13.48
CA VAL A 437 22.15 -50.36 -14.72
C VAL A 437 21.59 -50.83 -16.09
N LEU A 438 20.82 -49.94 -16.75
CA LEU A 438 21.08 -49.59 -18.17
C LEU A 438 20.67 -48.13 -18.50
N THR A 439 21.25 -47.58 -19.57
CA THR A 439 21.07 -46.20 -20.06
C THR A 439 20.52 -46.23 -21.49
N VAL A 440 19.88 -45.15 -21.97
CA VAL A 440 20.01 -44.60 -23.34
C VAL A 440 19.26 -43.26 -23.45
N ALA A 441 19.75 -42.35 -24.30
CA ALA A 441 19.11 -41.08 -24.70
C ALA A 441 19.10 -40.99 -26.23
N ILE A 442 18.39 -40.02 -26.85
CA ILE A 442 18.77 -39.37 -28.14
C ILE A 442 17.82 -38.22 -28.57
N ALA A 443 18.45 -37.09 -28.92
CA ALA A 443 18.14 -36.03 -29.92
C ALA A 443 16.77 -35.32 -30.09
N THR A 444 16.93 -34.01 -30.36
CA THR A 444 16.08 -32.98 -31.00
C THR A 444 16.05 -33.16 -32.57
N PRO A 445 15.52 -32.29 -33.49
CA PRO A 445 15.32 -30.83 -33.36
C PRO A 445 14.30 -30.01 -34.25
N LEU A 446 14.18 -28.71 -33.86
CA LEU A 446 14.12 -27.46 -34.68
C LEU A 446 12.89 -26.99 -35.51
N ALA A 447 12.67 -25.66 -35.39
CA ALA A 447 12.04 -24.66 -36.30
C ALA A 447 10.50 -24.66 -36.52
N GLY A 448 9.83 -23.50 -36.69
CA GLY A 448 10.25 -22.09 -36.49
C GLY A 448 9.34 -21.00 -37.12
N LEU A 449 9.53 -19.74 -36.68
CA LEU A 449 9.24 -18.44 -37.35
C LEU A 449 7.78 -17.85 -37.50
N THR A 450 7.63 -16.64 -36.89
CA THR A 450 6.97 -15.39 -37.36
C THR A 450 5.45 -15.21 -37.62
N ALA A 451 4.80 -14.47 -36.70
CA ALA A 451 4.42 -13.03 -36.81
C ALA A 451 3.07 -12.50 -37.44
N CYS A 452 2.51 -11.50 -36.73
CA CYS A 452 1.80 -10.27 -37.17
C CYS A 452 0.28 -10.23 -37.57
N PHE A 453 -0.50 -9.60 -36.67
CA PHE A 453 -1.44 -8.44 -36.86
C PHE A 453 -2.82 -8.50 -37.60
N ASP A 454 -3.72 -7.68 -37.03
CA ASP A 454 -4.82 -6.86 -37.60
C ASP A 454 -6.26 -7.37 -37.95
N TYR A 455 -7.17 -7.05 -37.00
CA TYR A 455 -8.30 -6.08 -37.11
C TYR A 455 -9.61 -6.35 -37.90
N PHE A 456 -10.68 -5.73 -37.37
CA PHE A 456 -12.12 -5.64 -37.79
C PHE A 456 -12.94 -6.95 -37.72
N ASP A 457 -14.07 -7.11 -37.01
CA ASP A 457 -15.21 -6.27 -36.53
C ASP A 457 -16.49 -6.37 -37.40
N HIS A 458 -17.64 -6.19 -36.73
CA HIS A 458 -19.01 -5.96 -37.20
C HIS A 458 -20.01 -7.12 -37.45
N LYS A 459 -20.76 -7.41 -36.37
CA LYS A 459 -22.22 -7.09 -36.21
C LYS A 459 -23.35 -8.00 -36.77
N ARG A 460 -24.33 -8.25 -35.86
CA ARG A 460 -25.81 -8.35 -36.05
C ARG A 460 -26.37 -9.68 -36.67
N LEU A 461 -27.60 -10.16 -36.40
CA LEU A 461 -28.68 -9.84 -35.41
C LEU A 461 -29.76 -10.97 -35.37
N LEU A 462 -30.47 -11.10 -34.23
CA LEU A 462 -31.89 -11.51 -34.03
C LEU A 462 -32.41 -12.95 -34.33
N GLY A 463 -33.45 -13.35 -33.58
CA GLY A 463 -34.27 -14.58 -33.72
C GLY A 463 -33.83 -15.70 -32.76
N ALA A 464 -34.58 -16.20 -31.76
CA ALA A 464 -36.02 -16.24 -31.45
C ALA A 464 -36.89 -17.02 -32.47
N SER A 465 -37.71 -18.02 -32.09
CA SER A 465 -37.90 -18.65 -30.76
C SER A 465 -38.57 -20.06 -30.85
N ASP A 466 -38.65 -20.74 -29.70
CA ASP A 466 -39.68 -21.72 -29.28
C ASP A 466 -39.78 -23.17 -29.86
N VAL A 467 -39.70 -24.11 -28.90
CA VAL A 467 -40.64 -25.23 -28.65
C VAL A 467 -40.66 -26.48 -29.57
N VAL A 468 -40.08 -27.55 -29.03
CA VAL A 468 -40.58 -28.96 -28.98
C VAL A 468 -40.98 -29.66 -30.29
N ASP A 469 -40.24 -30.71 -30.70
CA ASP A 469 -40.60 -32.10 -30.34
C ASP A 469 -39.47 -33.13 -30.60
N HIS A 470 -39.61 -34.34 -30.04
CA HIS A 470 -38.84 -35.55 -30.42
C HIS A 470 -39.68 -36.38 -31.44
N PRO A 471 -39.08 -37.09 -32.43
CA PRO A 471 -38.16 -38.19 -32.14
C PRO A 471 -36.97 -38.36 -33.10
N MET A 472 -36.16 -39.39 -32.82
CA MET A 472 -34.96 -39.80 -33.54
C MET A 472 -35.26 -40.94 -34.56
N LYS A 473 -34.28 -41.28 -35.41
CA LYS A 473 -34.21 -42.34 -36.45
C LYS A 473 -34.57 -41.89 -37.88
N ASP A 474 -33.89 -42.36 -38.93
CA ASP A 474 -32.65 -43.16 -39.07
C ASP A 474 -32.09 -42.97 -40.50
N LEU A 475 -30.96 -43.64 -40.81
CA LEU A 475 -30.23 -43.73 -42.09
C LEU A 475 -29.18 -42.62 -42.33
N ASP A 476 -28.01 -42.90 -42.91
CA ASP A 476 -27.63 -44.09 -43.71
C ASP A 476 -26.27 -44.75 -43.34
N ALA A 477 -25.96 -45.84 -44.05
CA ALA A 477 -24.88 -46.81 -43.84
C ALA A 477 -23.41 -46.25 -43.79
N SER A 478 -22.38 -46.99 -43.36
CA SER A 478 -22.20 -48.46 -43.43
C SER A 478 -21.15 -49.06 -42.47
N ASN A 479 -21.37 -50.31 -42.06
CA ASN A 479 -20.40 -51.30 -41.55
C ASN A 479 -21.08 -52.69 -41.56
N GLY A 480 -20.38 -53.81 -41.75
CA GLY A 480 -21.04 -55.13 -41.76
C GLY A 480 -20.17 -56.39 -41.92
N PHE A 481 -20.78 -57.52 -41.51
CA PHE A 481 -20.29 -58.92 -41.44
C PHE A 481 -19.23 -59.21 -40.36
N HIS A 482 -19.48 -59.99 -39.28
CA HIS A 482 -19.85 -61.42 -39.15
C HIS A 482 -18.67 -62.38 -39.37
N GLN A 483 -18.41 -63.45 -38.58
CA GLN A 483 -19.18 -64.21 -37.55
C GLN A 483 -18.18 -64.81 -36.49
N THR A 484 -18.45 -65.66 -35.47
CA THR A 484 -19.56 -66.61 -35.12
C THR A 484 -19.59 -66.97 -33.61
N SER A 485 -20.79 -67.01 -33.01
CA SER A 485 -21.35 -67.99 -32.02
C SER A 485 -20.56 -68.68 -30.84
N ASN A 486 -21.20 -68.60 -29.66
CA ASN A 486 -21.59 -69.72 -28.73
C ASN A 486 -20.69 -70.31 -27.60
N THR A 487 -21.31 -70.40 -26.40
CA THR A 487 -21.29 -71.49 -25.37
C THR A 487 -20.02 -71.82 -24.55
N SER A 488 -20.06 -72.27 -23.27
CA SER A 488 -21.10 -72.33 -22.20
C SER A 488 -20.57 -73.07 -20.93
N LEU A 489 -21.29 -73.00 -19.78
CA LEU A 489 -21.24 -73.90 -18.58
C LEU A 489 -19.98 -73.80 -17.67
N ASP A 490 -20.00 -74.15 -16.36
CA ASP A 490 -21.01 -74.04 -15.27
C ASP A 490 -20.33 -74.35 -13.89
N ASP A 491 -21.09 -74.22 -12.79
CA ASP A 491 -20.94 -74.84 -11.45
C ASP A 491 -19.77 -74.49 -10.48
N ASN A 492 -20.13 -73.72 -9.43
CA ASN A 492 -20.23 -74.12 -8.01
C ASN A 492 -19.14 -74.99 -7.32
N ASP A 493 -18.64 -74.54 -6.16
CA ASP A 493 -19.17 -74.94 -4.82
C ASP A 493 -18.66 -74.00 -3.69
N ASP A 494 -19.32 -74.02 -2.53
CA ASP A 494 -19.10 -73.11 -1.38
C ASP A 494 -17.97 -73.53 -0.40
N THR A 495 -17.38 -72.55 0.30
CA THR A 495 -17.11 -72.66 1.75
C THR A 495 -16.86 -71.27 2.37
N ALA A 496 -17.29 -71.05 3.62
CA ALA A 496 -17.42 -69.71 4.20
C ALA A 496 -16.49 -69.43 5.39
N SER A 497 -16.04 -68.18 5.50
CA SER A 497 -15.64 -67.52 6.76
C SER A 497 -15.70 -65.98 6.63
N GLU A 498 -16.29 -65.34 7.65
CA GLU A 498 -16.18 -63.95 8.12
C GLU A 498 -14.96 -63.15 7.58
N ASP A 499 -15.01 -61.84 7.26
CA ASP A 499 -15.87 -60.73 7.76
C ASP A 499 -15.93 -59.54 6.74
N PRO A 500 -16.74 -58.47 6.98
CA PRO A 500 -16.96 -57.41 5.98
C PRO A 500 -15.91 -56.28 6.02
N TYR A 501 -15.51 -55.81 4.84
CA TYR A 501 -14.78 -54.55 4.66
C TYR A 501 -15.48 -53.66 3.64
N GLU A 502 -16.11 -52.60 4.16
CA GLU A 502 -16.46 -51.41 3.38
C GLU A 502 -15.17 -50.66 2.99
N VAL A 503 -15.21 -49.87 1.92
CA VAL A 503 -14.06 -49.10 1.44
C VAL A 503 -14.12 -47.69 2.02
N ASP A 504 -13.35 -47.46 3.09
CA ASP A 504 -12.99 -46.12 3.57
C ASP A 504 -11.61 -45.74 3.00
N ASP A 505 -11.58 -44.81 2.05
CA ASP A 505 -10.38 -44.10 1.59
C ASP A 505 -10.32 -42.71 2.27
N ASP A 506 -9.26 -42.45 3.04
CA ASP A 506 -9.03 -41.16 3.73
C ASP A 506 -8.01 -40.30 2.93
N PRO A 507 -8.35 -39.08 2.46
CA PRO A 507 -7.53 -38.31 1.51
C PRO A 507 -6.38 -37.49 2.13
N GLU A 508 -5.36 -37.17 1.32
CA GLU A 508 -4.16 -36.43 1.75
C GLU A 508 -4.39 -34.92 2.07
N PRO A 509 -3.48 -34.26 2.83
CA PRO A 509 -3.66 -32.86 3.28
C PRO A 509 -3.84 -31.80 2.19
N GLN A 510 -3.21 -31.96 1.02
CA GLN A 510 -3.38 -31.01 -0.10
C GLN A 510 -4.69 -31.22 -0.84
N ASP A 511 -5.10 -32.48 -1.04
CA ASP A 511 -6.46 -32.77 -1.48
C ASP A 511 -7.47 -32.26 -0.45
N LEU A 512 -7.24 -32.42 0.87
CA LEU A 512 -8.08 -31.88 1.95
C LEU A 512 -8.14 -30.35 2.00
N ALA A 513 -7.15 -29.63 1.46
CA ALA A 513 -7.10 -28.17 1.46
C ALA A 513 -7.70 -27.58 0.18
N PHE A 514 -7.37 -28.12 -0.99
CA PHE A 514 -8.11 -27.80 -2.22
C PHE A 514 -9.57 -28.26 -2.15
N ASP A 515 -9.83 -29.38 -1.47
CA ASP A 515 -11.17 -29.73 -1.02
C ASP A 515 -11.66 -28.81 0.09
N GLN A 516 -10.87 -28.17 0.95
CA GLN A 516 -11.44 -27.17 1.86
C GLN A 516 -11.95 -25.95 1.08
N MET A 517 -11.22 -25.43 0.08
CA MET A 517 -11.76 -24.39 -0.79
C MET A 517 -12.98 -24.86 -1.60
N ARG A 518 -12.95 -26.08 -2.16
CA ARG A 518 -14.10 -26.64 -2.89
C ARG A 518 -15.27 -26.94 -1.97
N ARG A 519 -15.05 -27.57 -0.80
CA ARG A 519 -16.05 -27.83 0.26
C ARG A 519 -16.61 -26.49 0.76
N ARG A 520 -15.82 -25.43 0.95
CA ARG A 520 -16.31 -24.08 1.33
C ARG A 520 -17.09 -23.42 0.20
N GLY A 521 -16.68 -23.56 -1.06
CA GLY A 521 -17.50 -23.17 -2.22
C GLY A 521 -18.84 -23.92 -2.30
N LEU A 522 -18.82 -25.21 -1.94
CA LEU A 522 -19.96 -26.12 -1.83
C LEU A 522 -20.77 -25.96 -0.52
N LEU A 523 -20.25 -25.27 0.49
CA LEU A 523 -21.00 -25.01 1.73
C LEU A 523 -22.20 -24.11 1.41
N PRO A 524 -23.32 -24.29 2.12
CA PRO A 524 -24.41 -23.34 2.05
C PRO A 524 -23.98 -21.96 2.57
N THR A 525 -24.64 -20.92 2.08
CA THR A 525 -24.73 -19.64 2.77
C THR A 525 -25.70 -19.78 3.94
N GLY A 526 -25.34 -19.29 5.13
CA GLY A 526 -26.22 -19.28 6.30
C GLY A 526 -27.30 -18.19 6.25
N CYS A 527 -28.44 -18.43 6.89
CA CYS A 527 -29.51 -17.48 7.10
C CYS A 527 -30.07 -17.65 8.53
N CYS A 528 -29.81 -16.68 9.42
CA CYS A 528 -30.43 -16.64 10.74
C CYS A 528 -31.73 -15.83 10.69
N TYR A 529 -32.84 -16.42 11.15
CA TYR A 529 -34.15 -15.78 11.24
C TYR A 529 -35.03 -16.42 12.32
N ASP A 530 -35.69 -15.59 13.13
CA ASP A 530 -36.66 -16.02 14.13
C ASP A 530 -37.86 -15.07 14.25
N ASP A 531 -39.07 -15.61 14.12
CA ASP A 531 -40.31 -14.83 14.23
C ASP A 531 -40.50 -14.16 15.61
N ARG A 532 -39.84 -14.64 16.68
CA ARG A 532 -39.89 -14.05 18.03
C ARG A 532 -39.25 -12.66 18.09
N MET A 533 -38.30 -12.34 17.21
CA MET A 533 -37.72 -11.00 17.10
C MET A 533 -38.77 -9.93 16.73
N LYS A 534 -39.89 -10.34 16.10
CA LYS A 534 -41.02 -9.45 15.79
C LYS A 534 -41.85 -9.03 17.01
N LEU A 535 -41.64 -9.66 18.18
CA LEU A 535 -42.39 -9.35 19.40
C LEU A 535 -41.95 -8.02 20.04
N HIS A 536 -40.75 -7.52 19.71
CA HIS A 536 -40.39 -6.14 20.01
C HIS A 536 -41.28 -5.18 19.22
N MET A 537 -42.15 -4.47 19.94
CA MET A 537 -43.14 -3.53 19.43
C MET A 537 -43.22 -2.31 20.35
N ASN A 538 -43.57 -1.16 19.79
CA ASN A 538 -43.73 0.09 20.52
C ASN A 538 -44.87 -0.01 21.56
N ALA A 539 -44.60 0.35 22.82
CA ALA A 539 -45.59 0.28 23.88
C ALA A 539 -46.70 1.34 23.79
N ASP A 540 -46.48 2.47 23.08
CA ASP A 540 -47.48 3.52 22.93
C ASP A 540 -48.35 3.34 21.68
N PHE A 541 -49.51 2.71 21.89
CA PHE A 541 -50.56 2.48 20.90
C PHE A 541 -51.34 3.75 20.50
N SER A 542 -50.65 4.89 20.36
CA SER A 542 -51.24 6.16 19.95
C SER A 542 -51.73 6.11 18.48
N PRO A 543 -52.62 7.03 18.02
CA PRO A 543 -53.12 7.02 16.65
C PRO A 543 -52.06 7.16 15.56
N ASN A 544 -50.90 7.75 15.88
CA ASN A 544 -49.74 7.82 14.97
C ASN A 544 -48.80 6.64 15.23
N THR A 545 -49.31 5.41 15.12
CA THR A 545 -48.64 4.19 15.60
C THR A 545 -47.49 3.68 14.70
N HIS A 546 -47.16 4.38 13.60
CA HIS A 546 -46.19 3.93 12.61
C HIS A 546 -44.79 4.48 12.88
N HIS A 547 -44.10 3.89 13.86
CA HIS A 547 -42.66 4.06 14.01
C HIS A 547 -41.90 3.46 12.79
N PRO A 548 -40.77 4.04 12.32
CA PRO A 548 -40.06 3.55 11.13
C PRO A 548 -39.42 2.17 11.30
N GLU A 549 -38.75 1.91 12.42
CA GLU A 549 -38.36 0.54 12.79
C GLU A 549 -39.64 -0.23 13.16
N ASP A 550 -39.94 -1.28 12.38
CA ASP A 550 -41.21 -2.00 12.37
C ASP A 550 -40.95 -3.53 12.27
N PRO A 551 -41.69 -4.39 13.01
CA PRO A 551 -41.54 -5.85 12.93
C PRO A 551 -41.74 -6.47 11.54
N ARG A 552 -42.36 -5.74 10.59
CA ARG A 552 -42.51 -6.12 9.19
C ARG A 552 -41.19 -6.09 8.41
N ARG A 553 -40.16 -5.34 8.86
CA ARG A 553 -38.85 -5.25 8.18
C ARG A 553 -38.24 -6.62 7.92
N ILE A 554 -37.95 -7.36 8.99
CA ILE A 554 -37.41 -8.74 8.90
C ILE A 554 -38.40 -9.71 8.23
N HIS A 555 -39.72 -9.48 8.35
CA HIS A 555 -40.73 -10.33 7.73
C HIS A 555 -40.75 -10.19 6.20
N GLU A 556 -40.74 -8.97 5.67
CA GLU A 556 -40.75 -8.73 4.23
C GLU A 556 -39.43 -9.16 3.57
N ILE A 557 -38.26 -8.99 4.23
CA ILE A 557 -36.98 -9.57 3.78
C ILE A 557 -37.10 -11.10 3.65
N PHE A 558 -37.48 -11.80 4.73
CA PHE A 558 -37.52 -13.27 4.73
C PHE A 558 -38.60 -13.82 3.77
N LYS A 559 -39.71 -13.09 3.60
CA LYS A 559 -40.75 -13.34 2.60
C LYS A 559 -40.26 -13.09 1.17
N ALA A 560 -39.41 -12.09 0.94
CA ALA A 560 -38.75 -11.86 -0.33
C ALA A 560 -37.76 -12.99 -0.66
N PHE A 561 -36.92 -13.41 0.30
CA PHE A 561 -36.02 -14.56 0.15
C PHE A 561 -36.80 -15.84 -0.22
N LYS A 562 -37.93 -16.12 0.45
CA LYS A 562 -38.84 -17.23 0.09
C LYS A 562 -39.44 -17.06 -1.32
N LYS A 563 -39.88 -15.85 -1.68
CA LYS A 563 -40.49 -15.55 -3.00
C LYS A 563 -39.51 -15.75 -4.16
N VAL A 564 -38.23 -15.42 -3.99
CA VAL A 564 -37.19 -15.62 -5.02
C VAL A 564 -36.47 -16.97 -4.91
N GLY A 565 -36.92 -17.85 -4.02
CA GLY A 565 -36.44 -19.22 -3.90
C GLY A 565 -35.10 -19.40 -3.17
N LEU A 566 -34.61 -18.38 -2.45
CA LEU A 566 -33.34 -18.45 -1.70
C LEU A 566 -33.44 -19.27 -0.40
N VAL A 567 -34.64 -19.46 0.15
CA VAL A 567 -34.86 -20.30 1.34
C VAL A 567 -35.84 -21.42 0.99
N TYR A 568 -35.57 -22.62 1.50
CA TYR A 568 -36.46 -23.75 1.36
C TYR A 568 -37.80 -23.55 2.09
N THR A 569 -38.89 -24.03 1.48
CA THR A 569 -40.27 -23.84 1.95
C THR A 569 -41.14 -25.11 1.89
N GLY A 570 -40.56 -26.24 1.50
CA GLY A 570 -41.26 -27.53 1.42
C GLY A 570 -41.24 -28.32 2.75
N PRO A 571 -41.60 -29.61 2.73
CA PRO A 571 -41.58 -30.47 3.90
C PRO A 571 -40.18 -30.62 4.50
N GLU A 572 -40.07 -30.48 5.82
CA GLU A 572 -38.80 -30.58 6.58
C GLU A 572 -38.16 -31.99 6.47
N ALA A 573 -38.96 -33.02 6.20
CA ALA A 573 -38.48 -34.38 5.95
C ALA A 573 -37.62 -34.54 4.68
N GLU A 574 -37.73 -33.63 3.70
CA GLU A 574 -36.87 -33.65 2.51
C GLU A 574 -35.56 -32.86 2.72
N LEU A 575 -35.47 -32.06 3.78
CA LEU A 575 -34.34 -31.18 4.06
C LEU A 575 -32.99 -31.92 4.15
N PRO A 576 -32.86 -33.08 4.86
CA PRO A 576 -31.58 -33.80 4.94
C PRO A 576 -31.12 -34.38 3.59
N ARG A 577 -32.06 -34.68 2.70
CA ARG A 577 -31.77 -35.12 1.33
C ARG A 577 -31.28 -33.95 0.48
N ILE A 578 -31.94 -32.79 0.58
CA ILE A 578 -31.57 -31.58 -0.15
C ILE A 578 -30.17 -31.10 0.27
N MET A 579 -29.81 -31.16 1.56
CA MET A 579 -28.45 -30.87 2.04
C MET A 579 -27.39 -31.76 1.38
N ARG A 580 -27.69 -33.06 1.20
CA ARG A 580 -26.75 -34.04 0.63
C ARG A 580 -26.61 -33.92 -0.89
N GLU A 581 -27.71 -33.62 -1.59
CA GLU A 581 -27.74 -33.58 -3.06
C GLU A 581 -27.43 -32.20 -3.64
N CYS A 582 -27.75 -31.11 -2.95
CA CYS A 582 -27.67 -29.73 -3.45
C CYS A 582 -27.42 -28.70 -2.33
N PRO A 583 -26.30 -28.75 -1.58
CA PRO A 583 -26.07 -27.88 -0.41
C PRO A 583 -26.10 -26.37 -0.75
N THR A 584 -25.64 -25.97 -1.93
CA THR A 584 -25.61 -24.56 -2.38
C THR A 584 -26.93 -24.04 -2.96
N ARG A 585 -28.01 -24.84 -2.99
CA ARG A 585 -29.28 -24.47 -3.64
C ARG A 585 -30.17 -23.54 -2.81
N TYR A 586 -30.05 -23.58 -1.49
CA TYR A 586 -30.82 -22.76 -0.56
C TYR A 586 -29.91 -22.25 0.56
N MET A 587 -30.21 -21.09 1.12
CA MET A 587 -29.55 -20.64 2.35
C MET A 587 -29.95 -21.55 3.51
N TRP A 588 -28.95 -22.02 4.26
CA TRP A 588 -29.11 -22.92 5.38
C TRP A 588 -29.62 -22.18 6.63
N ARG A 589 -30.55 -22.77 7.37
CA ARG A 589 -31.16 -22.09 8.52
C ARG A 589 -30.26 -22.18 9.76
N ILE A 590 -29.71 -21.05 10.17
CA ILE A 590 -29.06 -20.89 11.46
C ILE A 590 -30.14 -20.58 12.53
N PRO A 591 -30.20 -21.31 13.65
CA PRO A 591 -31.19 -21.06 14.70
C PRO A 591 -30.76 -19.90 15.62
N ALA A 592 -31.63 -18.91 15.82
CA ALA A 592 -31.37 -17.87 16.81
C ALA A 592 -31.58 -18.38 18.24
N ARG A 593 -30.57 -18.20 19.09
CA ARG A 593 -30.66 -18.36 20.56
C ARG A 593 -30.61 -17.01 21.26
N ALA A 594 -30.86 -17.00 22.57
CA ALA A 594 -30.51 -15.86 23.39
C ALA A 594 -28.98 -15.78 23.58
N ALA A 595 -28.41 -14.58 23.53
CA ALA A 595 -27.10 -14.31 24.10
C ALA A 595 -27.11 -14.52 25.63
N THR A 596 -25.98 -14.93 26.22
CA THR A 596 -25.83 -15.02 27.68
C THR A 596 -25.47 -13.67 28.29
N ARG A 597 -25.54 -13.57 29.62
CA ARG A 597 -25.19 -12.34 30.35
C ARG A 597 -23.69 -12.05 30.24
N GLU A 598 -22.89 -13.10 30.13
CA GLU A 598 -21.43 -13.07 29.97
C GLU A 598 -21.04 -12.57 28.57
N GLU A 599 -21.68 -13.10 27.51
CA GLU A 599 -21.45 -12.67 26.12
C GLU A 599 -21.77 -11.18 25.92
N ILE A 600 -22.91 -10.70 26.43
CA ILE A 600 -23.28 -9.27 26.36
C ILE A 600 -22.26 -8.39 27.10
N CYS A 601 -21.75 -8.86 28.25
CA CYS A 601 -20.75 -8.13 29.06
C CYS A 601 -19.36 -8.01 28.39
N LEU A 602 -19.11 -8.63 27.24
CA LEU A 602 -17.87 -8.44 26.47
C LEU A 602 -17.82 -7.11 25.70
N ALA A 603 -18.98 -6.48 25.46
CA ALA A 603 -19.10 -5.21 24.76
C ALA A 603 -19.94 -4.16 25.53
N HIS A 604 -20.69 -4.57 26.56
CA HIS A 604 -21.60 -3.71 27.32
C HIS A 604 -21.32 -3.74 28.82
N SER A 605 -21.59 -2.63 29.51
CA SER A 605 -21.44 -2.54 30.95
C SER A 605 -22.48 -3.43 31.66
N PRO A 606 -22.14 -4.04 32.81
CA PRO A 606 -23.09 -4.81 33.58
C PRO A 606 -24.32 -4.01 34.06
N ASP A 607 -24.24 -2.68 34.13
CA ASP A 607 -25.37 -1.82 34.52
C ASP A 607 -26.31 -1.49 33.35
N HIS A 608 -25.81 -1.40 32.11
CA HIS A 608 -26.63 -1.32 30.91
C HIS A 608 -27.40 -2.64 30.68
N LEU A 609 -26.74 -3.79 30.81
CA LEU A 609 -27.42 -5.09 30.80
C LEU A 609 -28.56 -5.16 31.84
N LYS A 610 -28.32 -4.70 33.08
CA LYS A 610 -29.36 -4.57 34.12
C LYS A 610 -30.43 -3.52 33.79
N TRP A 611 -30.19 -2.57 32.90
CA TRP A 611 -31.23 -1.63 32.44
C TRP A 611 -32.14 -2.30 31.42
N VAL A 612 -31.59 -2.97 30.41
CA VAL A 612 -32.38 -3.67 29.38
C VAL A 612 -33.18 -4.83 29.99
N GLU A 613 -32.57 -5.62 30.89
CA GLU A 613 -33.22 -6.73 31.60
C GLU A 613 -34.46 -6.30 32.39
N LYS A 614 -34.48 -5.09 32.96
CA LYS A 614 -35.64 -4.58 33.71
C LYS A 614 -36.88 -4.38 32.84
N LEU A 615 -36.74 -4.17 31.52
CA LEU A 615 -37.85 -3.88 30.62
C LEU A 615 -38.92 -4.99 30.58
N ASP A 616 -38.52 -6.23 30.87
CA ASP A 616 -39.41 -7.39 31.03
C ASP A 616 -40.30 -7.30 32.29
N THR A 617 -39.82 -6.60 33.32
CA THR A 617 -40.47 -6.51 34.65
C THR A 617 -41.23 -5.21 34.90
N ILE A 618 -41.01 -4.19 34.06
CA ILE A 618 -41.59 -2.85 34.19
C ILE A 618 -43.04 -2.84 33.66
N SER A 619 -43.94 -2.07 34.29
CA SER A 619 -45.35 -2.09 33.88
C SER A 619 -45.59 -1.45 32.51
N ALA A 620 -46.65 -1.88 31.83
CA ALA A 620 -47.08 -1.28 30.56
C ALA A 620 -47.52 0.20 30.67
N ALA A 621 -47.62 0.80 31.87
CA ALA A 621 -47.76 2.24 32.04
C ALA A 621 -46.40 2.95 31.97
N GLU A 622 -45.41 2.39 32.66
CA GLU A 622 -44.03 2.91 32.72
C GLU A 622 -43.28 2.68 31.40
N LEU A 623 -43.49 1.55 30.69
CA LEU A 623 -42.89 1.31 29.36
C LEU A 623 -43.34 2.34 28.31
N ARG A 624 -44.59 2.83 28.38
CA ARG A 624 -45.08 3.93 27.53
C ARG A 624 -44.41 5.26 27.87
N GLU A 625 -44.22 5.52 29.16
CA GLU A 625 -43.61 6.75 29.65
C GLU A 625 -42.08 6.76 29.48
N LEU A 626 -41.44 5.59 29.47
CA LEU A 626 -40.07 5.41 28.97
C LEU A 626 -40.03 5.67 27.47
N THR A 627 -40.89 5.01 26.68
CA THR A 627 -40.94 5.19 25.21
C THR A 627 -41.07 6.67 24.84
N ARG A 628 -42.05 7.42 25.36
CA ARG A 628 -42.20 8.85 25.05
C ARG A 628 -40.99 9.70 25.38
N ARG A 629 -40.13 9.28 26.31
CA ARG A 629 -38.93 10.02 26.71
C ARG A 629 -37.72 9.70 25.84
N TYR A 630 -37.56 8.43 25.48
CA TYR A 630 -36.43 7.94 24.68
C TYR A 630 -36.71 8.02 23.16
N ASP A 631 -37.97 8.05 22.71
CA ASP A 631 -38.41 8.25 21.32
C ASP A 631 -38.40 9.74 20.91
N GLN A 632 -37.46 10.52 21.49
CA GLN A 632 -37.23 11.93 21.24
C GLN A 632 -35.72 12.21 21.22
N GLY A 633 -35.32 13.32 20.59
CA GLY A 633 -33.93 13.82 20.69
C GLY A 633 -32.90 12.91 20.03
N ARG A 634 -31.81 12.62 20.74
CA ARG A 634 -30.69 11.80 20.25
C ARG A 634 -30.95 10.32 20.52
N GLU A 635 -31.64 10.03 21.61
CA GLU A 635 -31.88 8.71 22.17
C GLU A 635 -32.61 7.81 21.16
N SER A 636 -33.62 8.34 20.47
CA SER A 636 -34.36 7.72 19.35
C SER A 636 -34.65 6.22 19.57
N LEU A 637 -35.39 5.89 20.63
CA LEU A 637 -35.60 4.52 21.08
C LEU A 637 -36.99 4.33 21.70
N TYR A 638 -37.80 3.46 21.11
CA TYR A 638 -39.01 2.94 21.74
C TYR A 638 -38.73 1.66 22.55
N VAL A 639 -39.54 1.40 23.58
CA VAL A 639 -39.46 0.16 24.37
C VAL A 639 -40.80 -0.59 24.40
N GLY A 640 -40.74 -1.89 24.66
CA GLY A 640 -41.90 -2.76 24.84
C GLY A 640 -41.56 -3.95 25.73
N SER A 641 -42.58 -4.66 26.23
CA SER A 641 -42.38 -5.72 27.23
C SER A 641 -41.54 -6.91 26.74
N MET A 642 -41.44 -7.09 25.41
CA MET A 642 -40.62 -8.13 24.79
C MET A 642 -39.31 -7.59 24.19
N SER A 643 -38.95 -6.32 24.45
CA SER A 643 -37.70 -5.72 23.95
C SER A 643 -36.46 -6.50 24.39
N TYR A 644 -36.41 -6.90 25.66
CA TYR A 644 -35.25 -7.61 26.21
C TYR A 644 -35.01 -8.96 25.53
N GLN A 645 -36.04 -9.80 25.40
CA GLN A 645 -35.92 -11.11 24.77
C GLN A 645 -35.67 -11.02 23.27
N ALA A 646 -36.23 -10.00 22.59
CA ALA A 646 -35.89 -9.73 21.19
C ALA A 646 -34.43 -9.29 21.04
N ALA A 647 -33.92 -8.40 21.90
CA ALA A 647 -32.52 -7.96 21.91
C ALA A 647 -31.55 -9.13 22.18
N LEU A 648 -31.85 -9.98 23.16
CA LEU A 648 -31.08 -11.21 23.42
C LEU A 648 -31.09 -12.15 22.21
N LEU A 649 -32.21 -12.29 21.51
CA LEU A 649 -32.31 -13.10 20.28
C LEU A 649 -31.58 -12.46 19.10
N SER A 650 -31.56 -11.13 19.00
CA SER A 650 -30.84 -10.37 17.97
C SER A 650 -29.33 -10.56 18.11
N ALA A 651 -28.81 -10.27 19.31
CA ALA A 651 -27.40 -10.46 19.63
C ALA A 651 -26.99 -11.94 19.51
N GLY A 652 -27.78 -12.87 20.07
CA GLY A 652 -27.53 -14.31 19.94
C GLY A 652 -27.62 -14.82 18.50
N GLY A 653 -28.46 -14.22 17.66
CA GLY A 653 -28.52 -14.49 16.22
C GLY A 653 -27.29 -14.00 15.47
N ALA A 654 -26.76 -12.82 15.82
CA ALA A 654 -25.49 -12.32 15.29
C ALA A 654 -24.31 -13.18 15.72
N ILE A 655 -24.23 -13.55 17.01
CA ILE A 655 -23.23 -14.47 17.56
C ILE A 655 -23.24 -15.78 16.76
N GLU A 656 -24.37 -16.49 16.68
CA GLU A 656 -24.42 -17.78 15.98
C GLU A 656 -24.12 -17.64 14.49
N THR A 657 -24.51 -16.54 13.85
CA THR A 657 -24.17 -16.25 12.45
C THR A 657 -22.65 -16.14 12.25
N CYS A 658 -21.96 -15.34 13.07
CA CYS A 658 -20.51 -15.22 13.01
C CYS A 658 -19.80 -16.53 13.38
N LYS A 659 -20.22 -17.22 14.46
CA LYS A 659 -19.63 -18.49 14.89
C LYS A 659 -19.75 -19.58 13.82
N ASN A 660 -20.88 -19.67 13.09
CA ASN A 660 -21.06 -20.63 12.00
C ASN A 660 -20.14 -20.33 10.79
N VAL A 661 -19.88 -19.05 10.50
CA VAL A 661 -18.96 -18.62 9.42
C VAL A 661 -17.50 -18.90 9.79
N VAL A 662 -17.08 -18.51 11.00
CA VAL A 662 -15.71 -18.73 11.51
C VAL A 662 -15.38 -20.23 11.56
N THR A 663 -16.26 -21.03 12.15
CA THR A 663 -16.07 -22.51 12.25
C THR A 663 -16.25 -23.27 10.94
N GLY A 664 -16.60 -22.60 9.83
CA GLY A 664 -16.76 -23.26 8.53
C GLY A 664 -17.97 -24.21 8.44
N GLN A 665 -19.00 -24.01 9.26
CA GLN A 665 -20.30 -24.69 9.07
C GLN A 665 -21.08 -24.13 7.87
N VAL A 666 -20.83 -22.86 7.54
CA VAL A 666 -21.32 -22.16 6.35
C VAL A 666 -20.16 -21.33 5.77
N LYS A 667 -20.20 -21.02 4.47
CA LYS A 667 -19.13 -20.21 3.84
C LYS A 667 -19.18 -18.75 4.26
N ASN A 668 -20.38 -18.20 4.24
CA ASN A 668 -20.78 -16.85 4.60
C ASN A 668 -22.24 -16.91 5.09
N ALA A 669 -22.79 -15.85 5.68
CA ALA A 669 -24.15 -15.89 6.22
C ALA A 669 -24.83 -14.52 6.34
N PHE A 670 -26.16 -14.53 6.47
CA PHE A 670 -27.02 -13.35 6.68
C PHE A 670 -27.89 -13.52 7.94
N ALA A 671 -27.67 -12.69 8.94
CA ALA A 671 -28.52 -12.52 10.11
C ALA A 671 -29.65 -11.51 9.83
N VAL A 672 -30.87 -12.02 9.60
CA VAL A 672 -32.08 -11.21 9.38
C VAL A 672 -32.74 -10.93 10.74
N ILE A 673 -32.08 -10.07 11.51
CA ILE A 673 -32.33 -9.85 12.95
C ILE A 673 -32.97 -8.50 13.26
N ARG A 674 -33.58 -8.37 14.45
CA ARG A 674 -33.97 -7.09 15.07
C ARG A 674 -34.19 -7.26 16.59
N PRO A 675 -34.04 -6.22 17.43
CA PRO A 675 -33.64 -4.85 17.11
C PRO A 675 -32.22 -4.74 16.52
N PRO A 676 -31.91 -3.63 15.81
CA PRO A 676 -30.54 -3.33 15.36
C PRO A 676 -29.58 -3.15 16.55
N GLY A 677 -28.29 -2.98 16.25
CA GLY A 677 -27.21 -2.90 17.22
C GLY A 677 -26.29 -1.69 17.10
N HIS A 678 -25.94 -1.23 15.90
CA HIS A 678 -24.74 -0.41 15.66
C HIS A 678 -24.66 0.93 16.45
N HIS A 679 -25.80 1.54 16.80
CA HIS A 679 -25.86 2.76 17.62
C HIS A 679 -25.69 2.54 19.14
N ALA A 680 -25.85 1.31 19.66
CA ALA A 680 -25.80 1.05 21.10
C ALA A 680 -24.36 1.21 21.64
N GLU A 681 -24.19 2.17 22.54
CA GLU A 681 -22.94 2.45 23.25
C GLU A 681 -22.64 1.37 24.29
N PHE A 682 -21.42 1.36 24.83
CA PHE A 682 -21.02 0.42 25.88
C PHE A 682 -21.88 0.52 27.15
N ASP A 683 -22.49 1.68 27.45
CA ASP A 683 -23.31 1.89 28.65
C ASP A 683 -24.74 2.43 28.40
N ALA A 684 -25.14 2.64 27.14
CA ALA A 684 -26.42 3.25 26.79
C ALA A 684 -27.05 2.71 25.49
N PRO A 685 -28.40 2.55 25.45
CA PRO A 685 -29.13 2.27 24.21
C PRO A 685 -29.37 3.57 23.42
N MET A 686 -29.36 3.49 22.09
CA MET A 686 -29.55 4.64 21.19
C MET A 686 -29.99 4.15 19.81
N GLY A 687 -30.73 4.96 19.04
CA GLY A 687 -30.98 4.72 17.61
C GLY A 687 -31.62 3.36 17.33
N PHE A 688 -32.72 3.06 18.01
CA PHE A 688 -33.44 1.78 18.01
C PHE A 688 -32.64 0.55 18.53
N CYS A 689 -31.36 0.74 18.91
CA CYS A 689 -30.45 -0.32 19.32
C CYS A 689 -30.43 -0.52 20.84
N PHE A 690 -30.47 -1.78 21.30
CA PHE A 690 -30.45 -2.15 22.72
C PHE A 690 -29.10 -2.73 23.15
N PHE A 691 -28.59 -3.70 22.39
CA PHE A 691 -27.26 -4.25 22.52
C PHE A 691 -26.59 -4.16 21.15
N ASN A 692 -25.31 -3.85 21.13
CA ASN A 692 -24.56 -3.76 19.89
C ASN A 692 -24.24 -5.17 19.36
N ASN A 693 -25.12 -5.69 18.50
CA ASN A 693 -25.14 -7.09 18.04
C ASN A 693 -23.78 -7.51 17.43
N VAL A 694 -23.17 -6.64 16.63
CA VAL A 694 -21.92 -6.93 15.93
C VAL A 694 -20.71 -6.94 16.88
N PRO A 695 -20.41 -5.91 17.70
CA PRO A 695 -19.35 -5.97 18.70
C PRO A 695 -19.45 -7.16 19.66
N VAL A 696 -20.66 -7.51 20.12
CA VAL A 696 -20.86 -8.73 20.94
C VAL A 696 -20.45 -9.98 20.15
N ALA A 697 -20.94 -10.16 18.93
CA ALA A 697 -20.59 -11.31 18.09
C ALA A 697 -19.10 -11.40 17.77
N VAL A 698 -18.45 -10.26 17.50
CA VAL A 698 -17.01 -10.15 17.25
C VAL A 698 -16.19 -10.52 18.49
N ARG A 699 -16.53 -9.98 19.66
CA ARG A 699 -15.84 -10.30 20.92
C ARG A 699 -16.00 -11.78 21.31
N VAL A 700 -17.18 -12.37 21.12
CA VAL A 700 -17.38 -13.81 21.33
C VAL A 700 -16.52 -14.63 20.36
N CYS A 701 -16.43 -14.26 19.09
CA CYS A 701 -15.60 -14.99 18.13
C CYS A 701 -14.09 -14.84 18.39
N GLN A 702 -13.62 -13.65 18.81
CA GLN A 702 -12.24 -13.43 19.25
C GLN A 702 -11.90 -14.25 20.51
N GLN A 703 -12.84 -14.40 21.44
CA GLN A 703 -12.64 -15.18 22.67
C GLN A 703 -12.69 -16.70 22.44
N ASP A 704 -13.66 -17.18 21.64
CA ASP A 704 -13.86 -18.61 21.41
C ASP A 704 -12.89 -19.20 20.37
N TYR A 705 -12.41 -18.37 19.42
CA TYR A 705 -11.60 -18.80 18.28
C TYR A 705 -10.39 -17.87 18.01
N PRO A 706 -9.53 -17.58 19.01
CA PRO A 706 -8.44 -16.61 18.87
C PRO A 706 -7.46 -16.94 17.73
N GLU A 707 -7.22 -18.23 17.46
CA GLU A 707 -6.31 -18.70 16.41
C GLU A 707 -6.86 -18.50 14.97
N THR A 708 -8.16 -18.25 14.81
CA THR A 708 -8.82 -18.19 13.47
C THR A 708 -9.77 -17.00 13.30
N CYS A 709 -9.83 -16.08 14.27
CA CYS A 709 -10.70 -14.91 14.28
C CYS A 709 -10.13 -13.79 15.16
N ARG A 710 -8.84 -13.47 15.01
CA ARG A 710 -8.16 -12.40 15.77
C ARG A 710 -8.49 -11.02 15.20
N LYS A 711 -8.17 -10.82 13.92
CA LYS A 711 -8.40 -9.57 13.18
C LYS A 711 -9.77 -9.58 12.52
N VAL A 712 -10.60 -8.58 12.80
CA VAL A 712 -11.95 -8.48 12.23
C VAL A 712 -12.13 -7.14 11.53
N LEU A 713 -12.61 -7.18 10.28
CA LEU A 713 -13.13 -6.00 9.60
C LEU A 713 -14.62 -5.90 9.90
N ILE A 714 -15.03 -4.78 10.49
CA ILE A 714 -16.42 -4.37 10.53
C ILE A 714 -16.60 -3.27 9.49
N LEU A 715 -17.38 -3.54 8.44
CA LEU A 715 -17.86 -2.50 7.53
C LEU A 715 -19.30 -2.13 7.88
N ASP A 716 -19.55 -0.85 8.14
CA ASP A 716 -20.89 -0.29 8.23
C ASP A 716 -21.24 0.49 6.95
N TRP A 717 -22.32 0.08 6.29
CA TRP A 717 -22.88 0.78 5.12
C TRP A 717 -24.29 1.32 5.39
N ASP A 718 -24.77 1.27 6.64
CA ASP A 718 -25.96 2.00 7.08
C ASP A 718 -25.76 3.50 6.81
N VAL A 719 -26.84 4.23 6.52
CA VAL A 719 -26.74 5.66 6.20
C VAL A 719 -26.36 6.49 7.43
N HIS A 720 -26.49 5.93 8.64
CA HIS A 720 -26.12 6.56 9.91
C HIS A 720 -24.76 6.06 10.40
N HIS A 721 -24.05 6.89 11.16
CA HIS A 721 -22.81 6.48 11.81
C HIS A 721 -23.09 5.53 12.98
N GLY A 722 -22.60 4.29 12.89
CA GLY A 722 -22.59 3.31 14.00
C GLY A 722 -21.66 3.72 15.15
N ASN A 723 -22.00 4.81 15.84
CA ASN A 723 -21.22 5.42 16.93
C ASN A 723 -20.83 4.41 18.03
N GLY A 724 -21.73 3.50 18.39
CA GLY A 724 -21.46 2.48 19.40
C GLY A 724 -20.39 1.50 18.96
N VAL A 725 -20.35 1.12 17.68
CA VAL A 725 -19.29 0.23 17.15
C VAL A 725 -17.94 0.94 17.15
N GLN A 726 -17.90 2.20 16.67
CA GLN A 726 -16.71 3.05 16.74
C GLN A 726 -16.17 3.14 18.17
N ASN A 727 -17.03 3.46 19.14
CA ASN A 727 -16.60 3.71 20.52
C ASN A 727 -16.16 2.45 21.27
N ILE A 728 -16.78 1.28 21.00
CA ILE A 728 -16.41 0.00 21.62
C ILE A 728 -15.05 -0.53 21.12
N PHE A 729 -14.61 -0.13 19.92
CA PHE A 729 -13.35 -0.59 19.32
C PHE A 729 -12.30 0.52 19.08
N TYR A 730 -12.54 1.76 19.52
CA TYR A 730 -11.70 2.94 19.19
C TYR A 730 -10.20 2.81 19.54
N GLN A 731 -9.87 1.92 20.48
CA GLN A 731 -8.52 1.62 20.98
C GLN A 731 -7.99 0.23 20.59
N ASP A 732 -8.71 -0.54 19.76
CA ASP A 732 -8.36 -1.94 19.46
C ASP A 732 -7.62 -2.11 18.11
N PRO A 733 -6.34 -2.53 18.10
CA PRO A 733 -5.60 -2.75 16.85
C PRO A 733 -6.14 -3.92 16.01
N ASN A 734 -6.92 -4.83 16.62
CA ASN A 734 -7.40 -6.05 15.97
C ASN A 734 -8.80 -5.89 15.35
N VAL A 735 -9.47 -4.74 15.51
CA VAL A 735 -10.78 -4.50 14.90
C VAL A 735 -10.75 -3.23 14.06
N LEU A 736 -10.76 -3.41 12.74
CA LEU A 736 -10.87 -2.33 11.77
C LEU A 736 -12.34 -1.98 11.58
N TYR A 737 -12.76 -0.81 12.03
CA TYR A 737 -14.09 -0.26 11.77
C TYR A 737 -14.04 0.75 10.61
N ILE A 738 -14.87 0.54 9.59
CA ILE A 738 -15.05 1.45 8.47
C ILE A 738 -16.54 1.76 8.34
N SER A 739 -16.92 3.04 8.20
CA SER A 739 -18.32 3.47 8.10
C SER A 739 -18.57 4.43 6.93
N ILE A 740 -19.61 4.18 6.13
CA ILE A 740 -20.02 5.04 5.00
C ILE A 740 -21.41 5.65 5.25
N HIS A 741 -21.46 6.80 5.92
CA HIS A 741 -22.69 7.41 6.43
C HIS A 741 -22.87 8.86 5.95
N VAL A 742 -24.10 9.40 6.04
CA VAL A 742 -24.33 10.84 5.90
C VAL A 742 -23.95 11.54 7.20
N TYR A 743 -23.14 12.60 7.11
CA TYR A 743 -22.62 13.31 8.29
C TYR A 743 -23.10 14.77 8.35
N GLN A 744 -23.16 15.48 7.22
CA GLN A 744 -23.54 16.92 7.16
C GLN A 744 -22.82 17.78 8.23
N ASN A 745 -21.53 17.56 8.46
CA ASN A 745 -20.74 18.21 9.52
C ASN A 745 -21.28 17.96 10.96
N GLY A 746 -21.83 16.78 11.21
CA GLY A 746 -22.40 16.39 12.50
C GLY A 746 -23.82 16.92 12.75
N ILE A 747 -24.53 17.34 11.71
CA ILE A 747 -25.95 17.74 11.74
C ILE A 747 -26.87 16.53 11.53
N PHE A 748 -26.47 15.56 10.69
CA PHE A 748 -27.25 14.35 10.45
C PHE A 748 -27.14 13.37 11.64
N TYR A 749 -28.16 12.54 11.85
CA TYR A 749 -28.23 11.60 12.98
C TYR A 749 -27.07 10.57 12.95
N PRO A 750 -26.41 10.24 14.08
CA PRO A 750 -26.72 10.61 15.48
C PRO A 750 -26.24 12.01 15.91
N GLY A 751 -25.50 12.71 15.05
CA GLY A 751 -24.98 14.06 15.29
C GLY A 751 -23.86 14.13 16.34
N LYS A 752 -23.24 15.32 16.47
CA LYS A 752 -22.11 15.51 17.41
C LYS A 752 -22.51 15.17 18.86
N PRO A 753 -21.67 14.44 19.63
CA PRO A 753 -22.01 14.01 20.98
C PRO A 753 -22.11 15.19 21.96
N PRO A 754 -22.89 15.08 23.07
CA PRO A 754 -22.99 16.13 24.09
C PRO A 754 -21.66 16.43 24.81
N ASN A 755 -20.75 15.45 24.83
CA ASN A 755 -19.38 15.58 25.32
C ASN A 755 -18.43 15.79 24.13
N PRO A 756 -17.77 16.96 23.99
CA PRO A 756 -16.81 17.20 22.91
C PRO A 756 -15.55 16.33 22.93
N MET A 757 -15.30 15.59 24.03
CA MET A 757 -14.20 14.63 24.13
C MET A 757 -14.56 13.22 23.62
N THR A 758 -15.83 12.96 23.29
CA THR A 758 -16.26 11.72 22.64
C THR A 758 -16.12 11.91 21.12
N PRO A 759 -15.47 10.98 20.38
CA PRO A 759 -15.32 11.10 18.93
C PRO A 759 -16.68 10.95 18.22
N ASP A 760 -16.84 11.59 17.07
CA ASP A 760 -18.06 11.53 16.25
C ASP A 760 -17.80 10.88 14.88
N GLY A 761 -18.76 10.98 13.95
CA GLY A 761 -18.61 10.52 12.56
C GLY A 761 -17.66 11.36 11.69
N GLY A 762 -16.94 12.33 12.28
CA GLY A 762 -15.96 13.15 11.57
C GLY A 762 -14.83 12.30 10.95
N ILE A 763 -14.42 12.69 9.75
CA ILE A 763 -13.39 12.01 8.93
C ILE A 763 -11.98 12.05 9.55
N ASP A 764 -11.80 12.89 10.56
CA ASP A 764 -10.62 13.12 11.39
C ASP A 764 -10.53 12.16 12.59
N ASN A 765 -11.63 11.52 13.00
CA ASN A 765 -11.66 10.56 14.11
C ASN A 765 -11.07 9.20 13.69
N CYS A 766 -9.75 9.07 13.75
CA CYS A 766 -9.00 7.92 13.21
C CYS A 766 -8.76 6.77 14.22
N GLY A 767 -9.36 6.81 15.41
CA GLY A 767 -9.04 5.92 16.54
C GLY A 767 -8.13 6.61 17.57
N SER A 768 -7.75 5.89 18.63
CA SER A 768 -6.73 6.36 19.58
C SER A 768 -5.87 5.21 20.11
N ASP A 769 -4.74 5.57 20.73
CA ASP A 769 -3.84 4.62 21.39
C ASP A 769 -3.41 3.50 20.41
N ALA A 770 -3.58 2.22 20.76
CA ALA A 770 -3.27 1.11 19.86
C ALA A 770 -4.27 0.94 18.70
N GLY A 771 -5.46 1.52 18.78
CA GLY A 771 -6.48 1.51 17.71
C GLY A 771 -6.31 2.64 16.69
N LEU A 772 -5.26 3.46 16.79
CA LEU A 772 -5.02 4.56 15.86
C LEU A 772 -4.82 4.05 14.42
N GLY A 773 -5.55 4.64 13.48
CA GLY A 773 -5.66 4.19 12.09
C GLY A 773 -6.67 3.07 11.86
N LYS A 774 -7.26 2.45 12.90
CA LYS A 774 -8.23 1.35 12.75
C LYS A 774 -9.70 1.79 12.81
N ASN A 775 -9.95 3.10 12.91
CA ASN A 775 -11.28 3.70 12.73
C ASN A 775 -11.29 4.60 11.48
N ILE A 776 -12.25 4.39 10.57
CA ILE A 776 -12.31 5.10 9.27
C ILE A 776 -13.74 5.56 8.96
N ASN A 777 -13.98 6.86 9.11
CA ASN A 777 -15.25 7.48 8.75
C ASN A 777 -15.22 8.06 7.33
N ILE A 778 -16.15 7.63 6.48
CA ILE A 778 -16.44 8.22 5.17
C ILE A 778 -17.75 9.01 5.30
N GLY A 779 -17.71 10.07 6.12
CA GLY A 779 -18.86 10.92 6.40
C GLY A 779 -19.21 11.86 5.24
N TRP A 780 -20.31 11.57 4.53
CA TRP A 780 -20.75 12.39 3.40
C TRP A 780 -21.21 13.79 3.84
N HIS A 781 -20.82 14.79 3.06
CA HIS A 781 -21.15 16.20 3.29
C HIS A 781 -22.65 16.52 3.19
N ASP A 782 -23.43 15.68 2.48
CA ASP A 782 -24.86 15.85 2.25
C ASP A 782 -25.52 14.49 1.90
N GLN A 783 -26.85 14.46 1.85
CA GLN A 783 -27.64 13.34 1.32
C GLN A 783 -27.56 13.25 -0.22
N GLY A 784 -28.15 12.21 -0.80
CA GLY A 784 -28.25 12.05 -2.25
C GLY A 784 -27.01 11.48 -2.94
N MET A 785 -26.11 10.84 -2.20
CA MET A 785 -25.03 10.01 -2.77
C MET A 785 -25.61 8.69 -3.32
N GLY A 786 -24.94 8.07 -4.30
CA GLY A 786 -25.39 6.80 -4.87
C GLY A 786 -24.25 5.92 -5.38
N ASP A 787 -24.56 5.08 -6.36
CA ASP A 787 -23.67 4.04 -6.89
C ASP A 787 -22.25 4.53 -7.24
N GLY A 788 -22.12 5.73 -7.81
CA GLY A 788 -20.81 6.28 -8.21
C GLY A 788 -19.94 6.69 -7.03
N GLU A 789 -20.54 7.20 -5.96
CA GLU A 789 -19.86 7.58 -4.72
C GLU A 789 -19.47 6.36 -3.89
N TYR A 790 -20.39 5.42 -3.70
CA TYR A 790 -20.14 4.19 -2.93
C TYR A 790 -19.11 3.29 -3.62
N MET A 791 -19.19 3.10 -4.94
CA MET A 791 -18.16 2.34 -5.68
C MET A 791 -16.79 3.04 -5.69
N ALA A 792 -16.74 4.38 -5.68
CA ALA A 792 -15.49 5.11 -5.52
C ALA A 792 -14.90 4.99 -4.10
N ALA A 793 -15.73 5.01 -3.06
CA ALA A 793 -15.30 4.74 -1.68
C ALA A 793 -14.69 3.33 -1.56
N PHE A 794 -15.40 2.33 -2.10
CA PHE A 794 -14.94 0.94 -2.14
C PHE A 794 -13.60 0.78 -2.85
N GLN A 795 -13.48 1.29 -4.08
CA GLN A 795 -12.29 1.09 -4.91
C GLN A 795 -11.07 1.89 -4.45
N LYS A 796 -11.25 3.05 -3.80
CA LYS A 796 -10.15 3.94 -3.42
C LYS A 796 -9.70 3.84 -1.97
N ILE A 797 -10.58 3.45 -1.06
CA ILE A 797 -10.32 3.50 0.39
C ILE A 797 -10.54 2.14 1.01
N ILE A 798 -11.75 1.61 0.91
CA ILE A 798 -12.19 0.46 1.71
C ILE A 798 -11.49 -0.82 1.28
N MET A 799 -11.49 -1.16 -0.02
CA MET A 799 -10.87 -2.40 -0.48
C MET A 799 -9.34 -2.39 -0.47
N PRO A 800 -8.63 -1.27 -0.72
CA PRO A 800 -7.19 -1.18 -0.45
C PRO A 800 -6.87 -1.43 1.04
N ILE A 801 -7.48 -0.66 1.95
CA ILE A 801 -7.19 -0.76 3.39
C ILE A 801 -7.60 -2.13 3.95
N ALA A 802 -8.75 -2.66 3.57
CA ALA A 802 -9.20 -3.98 4.01
C ALA A 802 -8.27 -5.12 3.55
N LYS A 803 -7.57 -4.96 2.42
CA LYS A 803 -6.56 -5.92 1.96
C LYS A 803 -5.24 -5.76 2.71
N GLU A 804 -4.83 -4.54 3.01
CA GLU A 804 -3.64 -4.28 3.83
C GLU A 804 -3.81 -4.76 5.28
N PHE A 805 -5.02 -4.60 5.84
CA PHE A 805 -5.38 -5.13 7.16
C PHE A 805 -5.43 -6.67 7.19
N ASN A 806 -5.84 -7.29 6.08
CA ASN A 806 -6.00 -8.74 5.90
C ASN A 806 -6.79 -9.40 7.07
N PRO A 807 -8.12 -9.17 7.16
CA PRO A 807 -8.95 -9.67 8.26
C PRO A 807 -9.19 -11.18 8.19
N ASP A 808 -9.37 -11.81 9.35
CA ASP A 808 -9.71 -13.22 9.51
C ASP A 808 -11.23 -13.47 9.40
N LEU A 809 -12.03 -12.42 9.61
CA LEU A 809 -13.50 -12.37 9.47
C LEU A 809 -13.92 -10.99 8.96
N VAL A 810 -14.88 -10.94 8.03
CA VAL A 810 -15.59 -9.70 7.67
C VAL A 810 -17.00 -9.74 8.23
N VAL A 811 -17.37 -8.73 9.02
CA VAL A 811 -18.76 -8.50 9.44
C VAL A 811 -19.28 -7.24 8.76
N ILE A 812 -20.46 -7.32 8.15
CA ILE A 812 -21.14 -6.18 7.55
C ILE A 812 -22.30 -5.76 8.46
N SER A 813 -22.19 -4.58 9.06
CA SER A 813 -23.32 -3.84 9.63
C SER A 813 -24.17 -3.34 8.46
N ALA A 814 -25.24 -4.07 8.18
CA ALA A 814 -25.97 -3.99 6.92
C ALA A 814 -27.29 -3.25 7.08
N GLY A 815 -27.19 -1.92 7.17
CA GLY A 815 -28.31 -1.03 6.89
C GLY A 815 -28.71 -1.07 5.41
N PHE A 816 -29.93 -0.59 5.13
CA PHE A 816 -30.43 -0.44 3.75
C PHE A 816 -31.25 0.85 3.57
N ASP A 817 -31.04 1.83 4.43
CA ASP A 817 -31.59 3.20 4.35
C ASP A 817 -30.75 4.13 3.46
N ALA A 818 -29.51 3.75 3.12
CA ALA A 818 -28.79 4.38 2.02
C ALA A 818 -29.38 4.01 0.64
N ALA A 819 -30.35 3.08 0.58
CA ALA A 819 -30.89 2.53 -0.66
C ALA A 819 -31.90 3.46 -1.37
N ASP A 820 -31.92 3.40 -2.71
CA ASP A 820 -32.88 4.14 -3.54
C ASP A 820 -34.33 3.88 -3.11
N GLY A 821 -34.99 4.96 -2.67
CA GLY A 821 -36.36 4.97 -2.19
C GLY A 821 -36.53 4.98 -0.67
N ASP A 822 -35.47 4.93 0.15
CA ASP A 822 -35.59 5.18 1.59
C ASP A 822 -35.60 6.68 1.90
N GLU A 823 -36.69 7.13 2.53
CA GLU A 823 -36.96 8.56 2.77
C GLU A 823 -36.21 9.12 3.99
N LEU A 824 -35.65 8.27 4.87
CA LEU A 824 -34.89 8.72 6.04
C LEU A 824 -33.41 8.93 5.68
N GLY A 825 -32.79 7.98 4.99
CA GLY A 825 -31.40 8.12 4.54
C GLY A 825 -31.22 9.08 3.36
N GLY A 826 -32.22 9.17 2.47
CA GLY A 826 -32.22 10.14 1.36
C GLY A 826 -31.09 9.93 0.35
N CYS A 827 -30.55 8.71 0.25
CA CYS A 827 -29.51 8.34 -0.71
C CYS A 827 -30.08 7.41 -1.80
N PHE A 828 -29.27 7.15 -2.83
CA PHE A 828 -29.68 6.49 -4.07
C PHE A 828 -28.81 5.27 -4.40
N VAL A 829 -28.43 4.48 -3.38
CA VAL A 829 -27.65 3.25 -3.58
C VAL A 829 -28.56 2.15 -4.15
N SER A 830 -28.25 1.63 -5.33
CA SER A 830 -29.05 0.61 -6.00
C SER A 830 -28.82 -0.78 -5.39
N PRO A 831 -29.78 -1.72 -5.52
CA PRO A 831 -29.57 -3.12 -5.15
C PRO A 831 -28.36 -3.76 -5.87
N SER A 832 -28.06 -3.32 -7.10
CA SER A 832 -26.86 -3.75 -7.83
C SER A 832 -25.59 -3.27 -7.13
N CYS A 833 -25.58 -2.07 -6.55
CA CYS A 833 -24.44 -1.57 -5.78
C CYS A 833 -24.21 -2.40 -4.52
N TYR A 834 -25.24 -2.72 -3.74
CA TYR A 834 -25.11 -3.65 -2.60
C TYR A 834 -24.56 -5.02 -3.02
N ALA A 835 -24.94 -5.55 -4.19
CA ALA A 835 -24.34 -6.77 -4.74
C ALA A 835 -22.84 -6.60 -5.07
N HIS A 836 -22.43 -5.52 -5.74
CA HIS A 836 -21.00 -5.26 -6.02
C HIS A 836 -20.19 -5.05 -4.73
N MET A 837 -20.72 -4.30 -3.75
CA MET A 837 -20.10 -4.12 -2.43
C MET A 837 -19.88 -5.47 -1.72
N THR A 838 -20.92 -6.32 -1.67
CA THR A 838 -20.83 -7.68 -1.11
C THR A 838 -19.78 -8.52 -1.83
N HIS A 839 -19.78 -8.49 -3.17
CA HIS A 839 -18.86 -9.28 -4.00
C HIS A 839 -17.39 -8.91 -3.77
N MET A 840 -17.09 -7.62 -3.60
CA MET A 840 -15.73 -7.17 -3.28
C MET A 840 -15.28 -7.67 -1.89
N LEU A 841 -16.15 -7.60 -0.89
CA LEU A 841 -15.83 -8.05 0.48
C LEU A 841 -15.67 -9.56 0.59
N MET A 842 -16.36 -10.34 -0.24
CA MET A 842 -16.17 -11.79 -0.37
C MET A 842 -14.79 -12.19 -0.93
N SER A 843 -13.95 -11.25 -1.37
CA SER A 843 -12.54 -11.49 -1.72
C SER A 843 -11.56 -11.36 -0.54
N LEU A 844 -12.07 -11.18 0.68
CA LEU A 844 -11.32 -11.09 1.93
C LEU A 844 -11.66 -12.30 2.82
N ALA A 845 -10.81 -12.59 3.82
CA ALA A 845 -11.07 -13.57 4.86
C ALA A 845 -11.53 -14.95 4.33
N ASP A 846 -10.99 -15.45 3.21
CA ASP A 846 -11.41 -16.71 2.58
C ASP A 846 -12.92 -16.80 2.27
N GLY A 847 -13.56 -15.65 2.07
CA GLY A 847 -15.01 -15.53 1.88
C GLY A 847 -15.84 -15.57 3.17
N LYS A 848 -15.21 -15.58 4.37
CA LYS A 848 -15.85 -15.50 5.69
C LYS A 848 -16.53 -14.15 5.90
N VAL A 849 -17.73 -14.00 5.32
CA VAL A 849 -18.56 -12.79 5.44
C VAL A 849 -19.82 -13.09 6.26
N ALA A 850 -20.02 -12.34 7.35
CA ALA A 850 -21.25 -12.34 8.13
C ALA A 850 -22.01 -11.01 7.95
N VAL A 851 -23.21 -11.05 7.40
CA VAL A 851 -24.05 -9.86 7.17
C VAL A 851 -25.09 -9.75 8.28
N CYS A 852 -25.03 -8.69 9.09
CA CYS A 852 -25.94 -8.44 10.21
C CYS A 852 -26.88 -7.28 9.89
N LEU A 853 -28.19 -7.50 9.94
CA LEU A 853 -29.17 -6.47 9.57
C LEU A 853 -29.22 -5.33 10.61
N GLU A 854 -29.03 -4.08 10.14
CA GLU A 854 -29.12 -2.85 10.95
C GLU A 854 -30.38 -2.03 10.55
N GLY A 855 -30.23 -0.85 9.93
CA GLY A 855 -31.32 0.05 9.51
C GLY A 855 -31.98 -0.28 8.15
N GLY A 856 -32.56 0.73 7.51
CA GLY A 856 -33.43 0.61 6.34
C GLY A 856 -34.92 0.40 6.68
N TYR A 857 -35.78 1.28 6.20
CA TYR A 857 -37.15 1.46 6.69
C TYR A 857 -38.20 1.41 5.58
N ASN A 858 -37.85 1.73 4.33
CA ASN A 858 -38.68 1.41 3.17
C ASN A 858 -38.70 -0.11 2.94
N LEU A 859 -39.79 -0.76 3.35
CA LEU A 859 -40.02 -2.22 3.25
C LEU A 859 -39.78 -2.81 1.86
N LYS A 860 -39.91 -2.03 0.78
CA LYS A 860 -39.58 -2.48 -0.58
C LYS A 860 -38.07 -2.41 -0.84
N ALA A 861 -37.44 -1.27 -0.54
CA ALA A 861 -36.01 -1.04 -0.79
C ALA A 861 -35.14 -2.05 -0.02
N ILE A 862 -35.36 -2.17 1.29
CA ILE A 862 -34.67 -3.15 2.15
C ILE A 862 -34.81 -4.59 1.62
N SER A 863 -36.02 -4.96 1.16
CA SER A 863 -36.27 -6.31 0.65
C SER A 863 -35.55 -6.60 -0.67
N VAL A 864 -35.40 -5.61 -1.58
CA VAL A 864 -34.68 -5.83 -2.85
C VAL A 864 -33.16 -5.77 -2.69
N SER A 865 -32.65 -4.88 -1.83
CA SER A 865 -31.22 -4.78 -1.52
C SER A 865 -30.73 -5.99 -0.74
N ALA A 866 -31.45 -6.44 0.29
CA ALA A 866 -31.12 -7.68 1.01
C ALA A 866 -31.15 -8.91 0.09
N VAL A 867 -32.09 -8.98 -0.87
CA VAL A 867 -32.10 -10.05 -1.89
C VAL A 867 -30.86 -10.00 -2.79
N ALA A 868 -30.39 -8.81 -3.17
CA ALA A 868 -29.19 -8.67 -4.00
C ALA A 868 -27.91 -9.09 -3.25
N VAL A 869 -27.79 -8.72 -1.98
CA VAL A 869 -26.73 -9.20 -1.07
C VAL A 869 -26.79 -10.73 -0.94
N ALA A 870 -27.95 -11.29 -0.57
CA ALA A 870 -28.11 -12.73 -0.36
C ALA A 870 -27.83 -13.57 -1.63
N LYS A 871 -28.24 -13.09 -2.81
CA LYS A 871 -27.87 -13.69 -4.10
C LYS A 871 -26.36 -13.72 -4.32
N THR A 872 -25.67 -12.63 -3.98
CA THR A 872 -24.22 -12.53 -4.11
C THR A 872 -23.50 -13.47 -3.16
N LEU A 873 -23.92 -13.53 -1.88
CA LEU A 873 -23.39 -14.48 -0.89
C LEU A 873 -23.50 -15.94 -1.35
N MET A 874 -24.64 -16.31 -1.94
CA MET A 874 -24.89 -17.64 -2.50
C MET A 874 -23.94 -17.98 -3.66
N GLY A 875 -23.51 -16.98 -4.43
CA GLY A 875 -22.59 -17.11 -5.56
C GLY A 875 -23.16 -16.64 -6.92
N GLU A 876 -24.30 -15.95 -6.96
CA GLU A 876 -24.75 -15.30 -8.20
C GLU A 876 -23.84 -14.11 -8.54
N PRO A 877 -23.44 -13.92 -9.80
CA PRO A 877 -22.62 -12.78 -10.20
C PRO A 877 -23.40 -11.46 -10.02
N PRO A 878 -22.76 -10.39 -9.51
CA PRO A 878 -23.45 -9.13 -9.26
C PRO A 878 -23.96 -8.50 -10.58
N PRO A 879 -25.19 -7.93 -10.61
CA PRO A 879 -25.77 -7.40 -11.84
C PRO A 879 -24.91 -6.31 -12.50
N LYS A 880 -24.94 -6.20 -13.84
CA LYS A 880 -24.27 -5.10 -14.53
C LYS A 880 -24.84 -3.76 -14.05
N MET A 881 -23.95 -2.86 -13.66
CA MET A 881 -24.22 -1.47 -13.30
C MET A 881 -23.66 -0.53 -14.37
N ASP A 882 -24.34 0.58 -14.64
CA ASP A 882 -23.81 1.69 -15.44
C ASP A 882 -23.45 2.85 -14.50
N LEU A 883 -22.16 2.98 -14.17
CA LEU A 883 -21.67 3.91 -13.15
C LEU A 883 -21.95 5.39 -13.49
N PRO A 884 -22.61 6.15 -12.61
CA PRO A 884 -22.81 7.59 -12.79
C PRO A 884 -21.50 8.37 -12.58
N LYS A 885 -21.48 9.64 -13.00
CA LYS A 885 -20.35 10.55 -12.70
C LYS A 885 -20.40 10.97 -11.24
N ILE A 886 -19.34 10.66 -10.49
CA ILE A 886 -19.20 11.03 -9.08
C ILE A 886 -19.40 12.53 -8.84
N ASN A 887 -20.12 12.85 -7.76
CA ASN A 887 -20.24 14.19 -7.20
C ASN A 887 -18.86 14.75 -6.84
N LYS A 888 -18.59 16.00 -7.25
CA LYS A 888 -17.29 16.67 -7.01
C LYS A 888 -16.98 16.87 -5.53
N GLU A 889 -17.99 17.11 -4.71
CA GLU A 889 -17.79 17.27 -3.27
C GLU A 889 -17.54 15.90 -2.60
N ALA A 890 -18.26 14.85 -3.00
CA ALA A 890 -17.96 13.48 -2.56
C ALA A 890 -16.53 13.05 -2.95
N ALA A 891 -16.07 13.39 -4.16
CA ALA A 891 -14.70 13.16 -4.60
C ALA A 891 -13.65 13.92 -3.74
N ARG A 892 -13.99 15.10 -3.21
CA ARG A 892 -13.14 15.82 -2.24
C ARG A 892 -13.17 15.20 -0.85
N ILE A 893 -14.33 14.72 -0.39
CA ILE A 893 -14.42 13.97 0.88
C ILE A 893 -13.53 12.72 0.81
N LEU A 894 -13.60 11.93 -0.25
CA LEU A 894 -12.73 10.76 -0.43
C LEU A 894 -11.24 11.12 -0.42
N ALA A 895 -10.85 12.26 -1.04
CA ALA A 895 -9.46 12.74 -0.98
C ALA A 895 -9.05 13.21 0.43
N LYS A 896 -9.96 13.83 1.20
CA LYS A 896 -9.70 14.17 2.61
C LYS A 896 -9.58 12.93 3.49
N VAL A 897 -10.43 11.92 3.32
CA VAL A 897 -10.30 10.64 4.06
C VAL A 897 -8.97 9.96 3.72
N GLN A 898 -8.57 9.90 2.45
CA GLN A 898 -7.26 9.38 2.06
C GLN A 898 -6.10 10.15 2.72
N SER A 899 -6.20 11.48 2.85
CA SER A 899 -5.22 12.31 3.58
C SER A 899 -5.12 11.93 5.06
N TYR A 900 -6.26 11.82 5.76
CA TYR A 900 -6.28 11.42 7.19
C TYR A 900 -5.80 9.99 7.42
N GLN A 901 -5.90 9.10 6.44
CA GLN A 901 -5.54 7.68 6.56
C GLN A 901 -4.13 7.33 6.04
N ALA A 902 -3.52 8.16 5.19
CA ALA A 902 -2.15 7.97 4.67
C ALA A 902 -1.00 7.93 5.72
N PRO A 903 -1.14 8.48 6.95
CA PRO A 903 -0.17 8.22 8.01
C PRO A 903 -0.16 6.75 8.48
N TYR A 904 -1.29 6.05 8.38
CA TYR A 904 -1.52 4.74 9.02
C TYR A 904 -1.63 3.56 8.05
N TRP A 905 -1.72 3.82 6.74
CA TRP A 905 -1.90 2.82 5.69
C TRP A 905 -1.06 3.15 4.46
N GLU A 906 -0.22 2.22 4.03
CA GLU A 906 0.68 2.42 2.88
C GLU A 906 -0.11 2.52 1.57
N CYS A 907 -1.20 1.75 1.40
CA CYS A 907 -2.07 1.83 0.23
C CYS A 907 -2.87 3.15 0.12
N MET A 908 -2.91 3.97 1.18
CA MET A 908 -3.44 5.34 1.14
C MET A 908 -2.38 6.37 0.79
N ARG A 909 -1.09 6.03 0.91
CA ARG A 909 -0.01 6.87 0.41
C ARG A 909 0.00 6.85 -1.13
N PRO A 910 0.42 7.95 -1.76
CA PRO A 910 0.67 9.27 -1.16
C PRO A 910 -0.65 10.04 -0.91
N GLY A 911 -0.89 10.42 0.35
CA GLY A 911 -2.07 11.18 0.75
C GLY A 911 -1.95 12.67 0.42
N VAL A 912 -3.03 13.43 0.65
CA VAL A 912 -2.95 14.90 0.56
C VAL A 912 -2.12 15.45 1.74
N VAL A 913 -1.28 16.43 1.45
CA VAL A 913 -0.28 17.00 2.38
C VAL A 913 -0.89 17.58 3.66
N ASN A 914 -0.26 17.27 4.80
CA ASN A 914 -0.60 17.79 6.13
C ASN A 914 -0.26 19.29 6.26
N ILE A 915 -1.28 20.17 6.17
CA ILE A 915 -1.07 21.63 6.16
C ILE A 915 -0.55 22.18 7.49
N PRO A 916 -1.12 21.84 8.67
CA PRO A 916 -0.58 22.31 9.97
C PRO A 916 0.92 22.00 10.17
N GLU A 917 1.36 20.82 9.72
CA GLU A 917 2.77 20.43 9.76
C GLU A 917 3.61 21.30 8.82
N VAL A 918 3.20 21.45 7.55
CA VAL A 918 3.89 22.31 6.58
C VAL A 918 3.95 23.78 7.02
N GLN A 919 2.87 24.31 7.62
CA GLN A 919 2.84 25.66 8.18
C GLN A 919 3.87 25.87 9.31
N SER A 920 4.12 24.84 10.13
CA SER A 920 5.14 24.88 11.19
C SER A 920 6.57 25.02 10.63
N LEU A 921 6.80 24.64 9.37
CA LEU A 921 8.10 24.62 8.70
C LEU A 921 8.43 25.94 7.95
N ASN A 922 7.73 27.05 8.26
CA ASN A 922 7.94 28.36 7.61
C ASN A 922 7.74 28.29 6.07
N SER A 923 6.66 27.63 5.65
CA SER A 923 6.30 27.42 4.24
C SER A 923 5.63 28.64 3.58
N ASP A 924 5.80 28.80 2.26
CA ASP A 924 5.08 29.77 1.44
C ASP A 924 4.17 29.11 0.38
N ARG A 925 2.99 29.70 0.12
CA ARG A 925 2.13 29.27 -0.99
C ARG A 925 2.77 29.62 -2.33
N LEU A 926 2.84 28.63 -3.24
CA LEU A 926 3.61 28.72 -4.49
C LEU A 926 3.14 29.84 -5.44
N HIS A 927 1.87 30.28 -5.41
CA HIS A 927 1.41 31.40 -6.26
C HIS A 927 2.02 32.75 -5.85
N ASP A 928 2.23 32.97 -4.55
CA ASP A 928 2.89 34.18 -4.03
C ASP A 928 4.38 34.18 -4.43
N VAL A 929 5.04 33.02 -4.36
CA VAL A 929 6.42 32.80 -4.83
C VAL A 929 6.55 33.06 -6.34
N ILE A 930 5.63 32.55 -7.16
CA ILE A 930 5.63 32.74 -8.62
C ILE A 930 5.49 34.22 -8.99
N ARG A 931 4.61 34.99 -8.32
CA ARG A 931 4.47 36.44 -8.61
C ARG A 931 5.73 37.22 -8.22
N ASN A 932 6.38 36.84 -7.12
CA ASN A 932 7.67 37.40 -6.72
C ASN A 932 8.79 37.08 -7.72
N ALA A 933 8.80 35.88 -8.30
CA ALA A 933 9.73 35.50 -9.38
C ALA A 933 9.45 36.27 -10.68
N GLN A 934 8.18 36.41 -11.10
CA GLN A 934 7.79 37.26 -12.25
C GLN A 934 8.32 38.69 -12.08
N ARG A 935 8.17 39.28 -10.88
CA ARG A 935 8.66 40.65 -10.63
C ARG A 935 10.17 40.75 -10.81
N GLN A 936 10.95 39.75 -10.38
CA GLN A 936 12.41 39.76 -10.59
C GLN A 936 12.76 39.70 -12.08
N VAL A 937 12.08 38.84 -12.86
CA VAL A 937 12.29 38.73 -14.32
C VAL A 937 11.96 40.06 -15.02
N LEU A 938 10.76 40.61 -14.79
CA LEU A 938 10.32 41.87 -15.41
C LEU A 938 11.15 43.09 -14.95
N GLN A 939 11.61 43.10 -13.69
CA GLN A 939 12.56 44.10 -13.19
C GLN A 939 13.92 43.97 -13.90
N SER A 940 14.44 42.76 -14.11
CA SER A 940 15.74 42.54 -14.78
C SER A 940 15.73 42.87 -16.28
N LYS A 941 14.60 42.63 -16.96
CA LYS A 941 14.47 42.78 -18.42
C LYS A 941 14.01 44.17 -18.83
N HIS A 942 13.02 44.72 -18.13
CA HIS A 942 12.30 45.95 -18.52
C HIS A 942 12.40 47.07 -17.47
N ASN A 943 13.18 46.88 -16.40
CA ASN A 943 13.26 47.77 -15.24
C ASN A 943 11.90 48.05 -14.57
N MET A 944 10.93 47.16 -14.71
CA MET A 944 9.60 47.34 -14.10
C MET A 944 9.67 47.34 -12.57
N ILE A 945 8.89 48.22 -11.96
CA ILE A 945 8.83 48.47 -10.51
C ILE A 945 7.43 48.18 -9.96
N PRO A 946 7.30 47.77 -8.68
CA PRO A 946 6.00 47.58 -8.06
C PRO A 946 5.29 48.92 -7.82
N LEU A 947 4.00 48.97 -8.14
CA LEU A 947 3.11 50.09 -7.82
C LEU A 947 2.34 49.76 -6.53
N TYR A 948 2.61 50.50 -5.46
CA TYR A 948 1.99 50.26 -4.15
C TYR A 948 0.54 50.76 -4.10
N ILE A 949 -0.37 49.88 -3.70
CA ILE A 949 -1.82 50.14 -3.62
C ILE A 949 -2.22 50.30 -2.16
N GLN A 950 -2.86 51.41 -1.80
CA GLN A 950 -3.35 51.62 -0.44
C GLN A 950 -4.54 50.68 -0.14
N ARG A 951 -4.45 49.94 0.96
CA ARG A 951 -5.45 48.96 1.42
C ARG A 951 -5.56 49.01 2.95
N GLU A 952 -6.70 48.59 3.49
CA GLU A 952 -6.92 48.49 4.95
C GLU A 952 -6.14 47.30 5.56
N HIS A 953 -6.06 46.19 4.82
CA HIS A 953 -5.32 44.99 5.19
C HIS A 953 -4.27 44.65 4.13
N LEU A 954 -3.07 44.27 4.59
CA LEU A 954 -1.95 43.83 3.76
C LEU A 954 -1.79 42.31 3.92
N TYR A 955 -2.13 41.57 2.86
CA TYR A 955 -1.87 40.13 2.75
C TYR A 955 -0.72 39.90 1.77
N LYS A 956 -0.02 38.77 1.92
CA LYS A 956 1.15 38.42 1.08
C LYS A 956 0.83 38.41 -0.41
N SER A 957 -0.37 37.94 -0.79
CA SER A 957 -0.88 37.95 -2.17
C SER A 957 -1.19 39.34 -2.77
N TYR A 958 -0.96 40.42 -2.02
CA TYR A 958 -0.95 41.80 -2.55
C TYR A 958 0.46 42.35 -2.78
N GLU A 959 1.53 41.66 -2.35
CA GLU A 959 2.89 42.03 -2.69
C GLU A 959 3.13 41.92 -4.20
N ASN A 960 3.77 42.93 -4.79
CA ASN A 960 4.12 42.95 -6.22
C ASN A 960 2.91 42.70 -7.17
N GLN A 961 1.68 42.96 -6.69
CA GLN A 961 0.45 42.69 -7.43
C GLN A 961 0.38 43.48 -8.74
N VAL A 962 0.73 44.76 -8.70
CA VAL A 962 0.78 45.67 -9.85
C VAL A 962 2.23 46.05 -10.13
N LEU A 963 2.67 45.88 -11.37
CA LEU A 963 4.01 46.25 -11.84
C LEU A 963 3.90 47.28 -12.97
N VAL A 964 4.79 48.26 -13.01
CA VAL A 964 4.77 49.33 -14.01
C VAL A 964 6.16 49.58 -14.62
N THR A 965 6.20 49.94 -15.90
CA THR A 965 7.43 50.46 -16.54
C THR A 965 7.82 51.83 -15.97
N PRO A 966 9.13 52.15 -15.85
CA PRO A 966 9.57 53.49 -15.47
C PRO A 966 9.02 54.56 -16.42
N GLY A 967 8.60 55.71 -15.89
CA GLY A 967 8.09 56.82 -16.70
C GLY A 967 6.64 56.68 -17.21
N LEU A 968 5.86 55.73 -16.67
CA LEU A 968 4.48 55.46 -17.10
C LEU A 968 3.58 56.71 -17.16
N GLN A 969 3.78 57.68 -16.26
CA GLN A 969 3.00 58.93 -16.22
C GLN A 969 3.22 59.85 -17.44
N ASP A 970 4.38 59.74 -18.09
CA ASP A 970 4.79 60.53 -19.26
C ASP A 970 4.62 59.73 -20.58
N ALA A 971 4.20 58.47 -20.50
CA ALA A 971 4.06 57.58 -21.65
C ALA A 971 2.81 57.94 -22.47
N LYS A 972 3.01 58.32 -23.74
CA LYS A 972 1.90 58.68 -24.64
C LYS A 972 1.01 57.50 -25.06
N LYS A 973 1.54 56.29 -25.00
CA LYS A 973 0.82 55.03 -25.30
C LYS A 973 0.94 54.13 -24.08
N VAL A 974 -0.19 53.66 -23.56
CA VAL A 974 -0.23 52.81 -22.37
C VAL A 974 -0.94 51.49 -22.67
N LEU A 975 -0.33 50.37 -22.30
CA LEU A 975 -0.97 49.05 -22.29
C LEU A 975 -1.22 48.61 -20.84
N VAL A 976 -2.48 48.44 -20.48
CA VAL A 976 -2.92 47.94 -19.17
C VAL A 976 -3.30 46.47 -19.32
N ILE A 977 -2.56 45.56 -18.69
CA ILE A 977 -2.83 44.11 -18.73
C ILE A 977 -3.44 43.69 -17.40
N ILE A 978 -4.57 42.98 -17.44
CA ILE A 978 -5.30 42.47 -16.27
C ILE A 978 -5.42 40.95 -16.43
N HIS A 979 -4.67 40.18 -15.64
CA HIS A 979 -4.45 38.75 -15.91
C HIS A 979 -4.62 37.83 -14.68
N ASP A 980 -5.07 36.59 -14.94
CA ASP A 980 -4.96 35.46 -14.00
C ASP A 980 -3.47 35.11 -13.75
N PRO A 981 -3.11 34.46 -12.63
CA PRO A 981 -1.72 34.08 -12.37
C PRO A 981 -1.20 33.06 -13.40
N PRO A 982 0.13 32.99 -13.64
CA PRO A 982 0.73 32.05 -14.59
C PRO A 982 0.28 30.60 -14.38
N LYS A 983 0.08 29.86 -15.47
CA LYS A 983 -0.38 28.48 -15.37
C LYS A 983 0.76 27.56 -14.96
N LEU A 984 0.73 27.08 -13.72
CA LEU A 984 1.55 25.94 -13.30
C LEU A 984 1.10 24.66 -14.01
N LEU A 985 2.07 23.89 -14.49
CA LEU A 985 1.95 22.51 -14.92
C LEU A 985 2.98 21.70 -14.15
N ALA A 986 2.60 20.54 -13.64
CA ALA A 986 3.46 19.70 -12.82
C ALA A 986 3.22 18.24 -13.19
N GLN A 987 4.31 17.48 -13.35
CA GLN A 987 4.28 16.03 -13.30
C GLN A 987 4.74 15.62 -11.91
N LEU A 988 3.82 15.02 -11.14
CA LEU A 988 4.14 14.37 -9.87
C LEU A 988 4.89 13.07 -10.15
N ASP A 989 5.68 12.57 -9.21
CA ASP A 989 6.23 11.22 -9.31
C ASP A 989 5.10 10.17 -9.44
N VAL A 990 5.38 9.04 -10.09
CA VAL A 990 4.39 7.98 -10.34
C VAL A 990 4.31 6.98 -9.17
N ILE A 991 5.33 6.98 -8.30
CA ILE A 991 5.48 6.09 -7.14
C ILE A 991 4.98 6.79 -5.86
N ASP A 992 5.49 7.98 -5.54
CA ASP A 992 5.17 8.71 -4.29
C ASP A 992 4.45 10.06 -4.50
N THR A 993 4.16 10.44 -5.74
CA THR A 993 3.59 11.74 -6.15
C THR A 993 4.24 12.99 -5.56
N THR A 994 5.48 12.90 -5.07
CA THR A 994 6.24 14.09 -4.69
C THR A 994 6.37 15.02 -5.90
N LEU A 995 6.31 16.33 -5.65
CA LEU A 995 6.47 17.33 -6.71
C LEU A 995 7.93 17.78 -6.78
N ASP A 996 8.69 17.02 -7.55
CA ASP A 996 10.07 17.38 -7.85
C ASP A 996 10.13 18.64 -8.72
N SER A 997 10.84 19.68 -8.25
CA SER A 997 10.78 21.03 -8.83
C SER A 997 11.22 21.11 -10.30
N HIS A 998 12.03 20.16 -10.76
CA HIS A 998 12.48 20.08 -12.14
C HIS A 998 11.42 19.50 -13.10
N ASN A 999 10.39 18.85 -12.56
CA ASN A 999 9.21 18.34 -13.28
C ASN A 999 8.00 19.31 -13.19
N ALA A 1000 8.26 20.57 -12.82
CA ALA A 1000 7.30 21.66 -12.78
C ALA A 1000 7.64 22.75 -13.81
N TRP A 1001 6.63 23.24 -14.51
CA TRP A 1001 6.72 24.31 -15.51
C TRP A 1001 5.72 25.42 -15.22
N VAL A 1002 6.22 26.66 -15.11
CA VAL A 1002 5.39 27.86 -15.07
C VAL A 1002 5.19 28.34 -16.51
N VAL A 1003 3.95 28.32 -17.00
CA VAL A 1003 3.60 28.78 -18.34
C VAL A 1003 2.90 30.14 -18.25
N ASP A 1004 3.67 31.19 -18.49
CA ASP A 1004 3.19 32.57 -18.61
C ASP A 1004 3.03 32.94 -20.09
N GLY A 1005 1.80 33.25 -20.51
CA GLY A 1005 1.48 33.73 -21.86
C GLY A 1005 1.48 35.26 -21.98
N VAL A 1006 1.60 35.99 -20.88
CA VAL A 1006 1.51 37.45 -20.82
C VAL A 1006 2.86 38.11 -21.14
N THR A 1007 3.97 37.49 -20.74
CA THR A 1007 5.33 38.09 -20.86
C THR A 1007 5.68 38.50 -22.29
N ASP A 1008 5.31 37.69 -23.29
CA ASP A 1008 5.53 37.96 -24.72
C ASP A 1008 4.74 39.19 -25.24
N TYR A 1009 3.64 39.56 -24.58
CA TYR A 1009 2.93 40.83 -24.87
C TYR A 1009 3.55 42.02 -24.14
N ILE A 1010 4.08 41.84 -22.92
CA ILE A 1010 4.85 42.88 -22.22
C ILE A 1010 6.12 43.21 -23.01
N ASP A 1011 6.87 42.19 -23.42
CA ASP A 1011 8.06 42.30 -24.25
C ASP A 1011 7.81 43.14 -25.50
N TRP A 1012 6.81 42.74 -26.29
CA TRP A 1012 6.42 43.45 -27.51
C TRP A 1012 5.98 44.89 -27.22
N ALA A 1013 5.22 45.14 -26.16
CA ALA A 1013 4.73 46.48 -25.83
C ALA A 1013 5.89 47.42 -25.44
N VAL A 1014 6.87 46.94 -24.68
CA VAL A 1014 8.08 47.71 -24.35
C VAL A 1014 8.93 47.97 -25.60
N ASP A 1015 9.10 46.98 -26.49
CA ASP A 1015 9.80 47.16 -27.78
C ASP A 1015 9.11 48.21 -28.67
N GLN A 1016 7.78 48.29 -28.63
CA GLN A 1016 6.99 49.33 -29.31
C GLN A 1016 6.86 50.66 -28.53
N LYS A 1017 7.59 50.81 -27.42
CA LYS A 1017 7.63 52.00 -26.54
C LYS A 1017 6.29 52.38 -25.91
N PHE A 1018 5.46 51.41 -25.57
CA PHE A 1018 4.34 51.62 -24.65
C PHE A 1018 4.87 51.70 -23.21
N GLY A 1019 4.23 52.53 -22.39
CA GLY A 1019 4.23 52.30 -20.95
C GLY A 1019 3.34 51.10 -20.62
N VAL A 1020 3.81 50.18 -19.79
CA VAL A 1020 3.04 48.96 -19.44
C VAL A 1020 2.66 49.00 -17.96
N MET A 1021 1.40 48.69 -17.67
CA MET A 1021 0.88 48.41 -16.33
C MET A 1021 0.37 46.97 -16.30
N ASP A 1022 1.04 46.12 -15.53
CA ASP A 1022 0.75 44.69 -15.41
C ASP A 1022 0.07 44.39 -14.06
N ILE A 1023 -1.15 43.86 -14.11
CA ILE A 1023 -2.05 43.69 -12.96
C ILE A 1023 -2.40 42.20 -12.81
N ASN A 1024 -1.78 41.54 -11.85
CA ASN A 1024 -2.06 40.15 -11.51
C ASN A 1024 -3.22 40.04 -10.52
N ILE A 1025 -4.28 39.34 -10.88
CA ILE A 1025 -5.39 39.03 -9.98
C ILE A 1025 -5.16 37.64 -9.35
N PRO A 1026 -4.88 37.54 -8.04
CA PRO A 1026 -4.68 36.24 -7.40
C PRO A 1026 -6.01 35.47 -7.33
N ALA A 1027 -5.98 34.17 -7.60
CA ALA A 1027 -7.18 33.33 -7.57
C ALA A 1027 -7.73 33.09 -6.14
N TYR A 1028 -6.90 33.36 -5.12
CA TYR A 1028 -7.19 33.29 -3.70
C TYR A 1028 -6.27 34.25 -2.93
N ILE A 1029 -6.67 34.75 -1.77
CA ILE A 1029 -5.78 35.50 -0.85
C ILE A 1029 -5.26 34.51 0.19
N THR A 1030 -3.94 34.38 0.35
CA THR A 1030 -3.37 33.57 1.45
C THR A 1030 -3.71 34.19 2.81
N HIS A 1031 -4.37 33.43 3.70
CA HIS A 1031 -4.64 33.82 5.09
C HIS A 1031 -3.85 32.94 6.09
N GLU A 1032 -3.64 33.44 7.31
CA GLU A 1032 -2.93 32.69 8.37
C GLU A 1032 -3.78 31.58 8.99
N GLU A 1033 -5.11 31.65 8.87
CA GLU A 1033 -6.09 30.67 9.37
C GLU A 1033 -6.32 29.49 8.40
N ASP A 1034 -5.55 29.42 7.32
CA ASP A 1034 -5.67 28.45 6.21
C ASP A 1034 -5.31 27.00 6.62
N SER A 1035 -6.19 26.27 7.33
CA SER A 1035 -5.93 24.88 7.72
C SER A 1035 -6.23 23.83 6.63
N ASP A 1036 -6.95 24.19 5.57
CA ASP A 1036 -7.52 23.23 4.63
C ASP A 1036 -6.55 22.86 3.47
N ALA A 1037 -6.33 21.56 3.25
CA ALA A 1037 -5.38 21.02 2.26
C ALA A 1037 -5.76 21.30 0.79
N TYR A 1038 -7.03 21.59 0.53
CA TYR A 1038 -7.50 22.17 -0.72
C TYR A 1038 -8.45 23.31 -0.43
N ILE A 1039 -8.03 24.54 -0.73
CA ILE A 1039 -8.92 25.71 -0.71
C ILE A 1039 -9.35 26.02 -2.16
N PRO A 1040 -10.66 26.06 -2.47
CA PRO A 1040 -11.13 26.51 -3.77
C PRO A 1040 -10.88 28.01 -3.95
N GLY A 1041 -10.40 28.41 -5.12
CA GLY A 1041 -10.29 29.82 -5.50
C GLY A 1041 -11.64 30.54 -5.48
N PHE A 1042 -11.61 31.88 -5.43
CA PHE A 1042 -12.78 32.72 -5.18
C PHE A 1042 -13.97 32.40 -6.09
N LYS A 1043 -15.17 32.43 -5.52
CA LYS A 1043 -16.42 32.38 -6.29
C LYS A 1043 -16.47 33.64 -7.16
N GLU A 1044 -17.06 33.52 -8.35
CA GLU A 1044 -17.01 34.56 -9.39
C GLU A 1044 -17.50 35.94 -8.90
N LYS A 1045 -18.46 35.97 -7.97
CA LYS A 1045 -18.94 37.21 -7.34
C LYS A 1045 -17.83 37.87 -6.52
N ASP A 1046 -17.25 37.14 -5.58
CA ASP A 1046 -16.26 37.67 -4.63
C ASP A 1046 -14.97 38.10 -5.37
N LEU A 1047 -14.60 37.34 -6.41
CA LEU A 1047 -13.56 37.71 -7.37
C LEU A 1047 -13.90 39.02 -8.12
N THR A 1048 -15.13 39.18 -8.59
CA THR A 1048 -15.59 40.41 -9.27
C THR A 1048 -15.51 41.62 -8.34
N ASP A 1049 -15.94 41.47 -7.09
CA ASP A 1049 -15.93 42.53 -6.07
C ASP A 1049 -14.49 42.93 -5.72
N GLN A 1050 -13.55 41.98 -5.62
CA GLN A 1050 -12.12 42.24 -5.39
C GLN A 1050 -11.47 42.97 -6.59
N ILE A 1051 -11.73 42.50 -7.82
CA ILE A 1051 -11.23 43.13 -9.05
C ILE A 1051 -11.79 44.55 -9.19
N GLN A 1052 -13.07 44.79 -8.85
CA GLN A 1052 -13.70 46.11 -8.94
C GLN A 1052 -12.95 47.14 -8.10
N THR A 1053 -12.65 46.81 -6.85
CA THR A 1053 -11.92 47.69 -5.94
C THR A 1053 -10.54 48.05 -6.50
N LEU A 1054 -9.78 47.07 -7.00
CA LEU A 1054 -8.42 47.31 -7.52
C LEU A 1054 -8.42 48.12 -8.83
N VAL A 1055 -9.20 47.70 -9.83
CA VAL A 1055 -9.13 48.29 -11.17
C VAL A 1055 -9.74 49.69 -11.20
N CYS A 1056 -10.78 49.96 -10.41
CA CYS A 1056 -11.30 51.33 -10.25
C CYS A 1056 -10.30 52.22 -9.50
N TYR A 1057 -9.64 51.74 -8.44
CA TYR A 1057 -8.60 52.49 -7.73
C TYR A 1057 -7.43 52.86 -8.67
N LEU A 1058 -6.98 51.92 -9.51
CA LEU A 1058 -5.93 52.16 -10.50
C LEU A 1058 -6.33 53.18 -11.57
N TRP A 1059 -7.60 53.18 -11.98
CA TRP A 1059 -8.14 54.19 -12.87
C TRP A 1059 -8.11 55.57 -12.21
N ASP A 1060 -8.78 55.72 -11.07
CA ASP A 1060 -9.04 57.01 -10.42
C ASP A 1060 -7.76 57.71 -9.93
N ASN A 1061 -6.77 56.95 -9.45
CA ASN A 1061 -5.56 57.50 -8.82
C ASN A 1061 -4.35 57.61 -9.76
N TYR A 1062 -4.39 56.96 -10.93
CA TYR A 1062 -3.25 56.95 -11.87
C TYR A 1062 -3.68 57.20 -13.32
N LEU A 1063 -4.40 56.25 -13.95
CA LEU A 1063 -4.66 56.30 -15.39
C LEU A 1063 -5.49 57.53 -15.81
N GLN A 1064 -6.45 57.95 -14.99
CA GLN A 1064 -7.24 59.16 -15.21
C GLN A 1064 -6.38 60.44 -15.17
N LEU A 1065 -5.29 60.45 -14.40
CA LEU A 1065 -4.42 61.61 -14.18
C LEU A 1065 -3.24 61.69 -15.16
N TYR A 1066 -2.82 60.57 -15.76
CA TYR A 1066 -1.69 60.51 -16.68
C TYR A 1066 -2.03 61.10 -18.06
N ASN A 1067 -1.05 61.71 -18.73
CA ASN A 1067 -1.22 62.40 -20.02
C ASN A 1067 -0.96 61.48 -21.24
N ALA A 1068 -1.47 60.25 -21.16
CA ALA A 1068 -1.48 59.28 -22.25
C ALA A 1068 -2.53 59.66 -23.32
N ASP A 1069 -2.15 59.61 -24.58
CA ASP A 1069 -3.03 59.84 -25.73
C ASP A 1069 -3.82 58.57 -26.03
N ASP A 1070 -3.14 57.42 -26.06
CA ASP A 1070 -3.71 56.09 -26.28
C ASP A 1070 -3.64 55.22 -25.02
N ILE A 1071 -4.78 54.66 -24.58
CA ILE A 1071 -4.82 53.59 -23.58
C ILE A 1071 -5.44 52.33 -24.18
N PHE A 1072 -4.70 51.23 -24.17
CA PHE A 1072 -5.18 49.90 -24.54
C PHE A 1072 -5.33 49.02 -23.30
N ILE A 1073 -6.38 48.18 -23.26
CA ILE A 1073 -6.63 47.27 -22.15
C ILE A 1073 -6.65 45.82 -22.63
N MET A 1074 -5.87 44.95 -21.99
CA MET A 1074 -5.76 43.53 -22.28
C MET A 1074 -6.21 42.67 -21.09
N GLY A 1075 -7.36 42.02 -21.21
CA GLY A 1075 -7.89 41.10 -20.20
C GLY A 1075 -7.54 39.63 -20.49
N VAL A 1076 -7.05 38.88 -19.50
CA VAL A 1076 -6.55 37.50 -19.68
C VAL A 1076 -7.13 36.57 -18.63
N GLY A 1077 -7.68 35.43 -19.05
CA GLY A 1077 -8.21 34.38 -18.16
C GLY A 1077 -9.63 34.67 -17.66
N ASN A 1078 -9.81 34.71 -16.34
CA ASN A 1078 -11.01 35.17 -15.65
C ASN A 1078 -10.90 36.65 -15.24
N ALA A 1079 -9.69 37.13 -14.97
CA ALA A 1079 -9.36 38.52 -14.64
C ALA A 1079 -9.81 39.53 -15.72
N TYR A 1080 -10.07 39.06 -16.95
CA TYR A 1080 -10.77 39.80 -18.00
C TYR A 1080 -12.09 40.45 -17.53
N LEU A 1081 -12.74 39.92 -16.48
CA LEU A 1081 -13.90 40.53 -15.82
C LEU A 1081 -13.62 41.97 -15.33
N GLY A 1082 -12.37 42.30 -15.01
CA GLY A 1082 -11.95 43.67 -14.66
C GLY A 1082 -12.19 44.68 -15.78
N VAL A 1083 -12.08 44.27 -17.04
CA VAL A 1083 -12.38 45.11 -18.21
C VAL A 1083 -13.87 45.43 -18.26
N LYS A 1084 -14.74 44.42 -18.08
CA LYS A 1084 -16.19 44.62 -17.95
C LYS A 1084 -16.53 45.58 -16.80
N VAL A 1085 -15.88 45.38 -15.66
CA VAL A 1085 -16.18 46.12 -14.41
C VAL A 1085 -15.75 47.58 -14.50
N LEU A 1086 -14.56 47.86 -15.04
CA LEU A 1086 -14.08 49.22 -15.28
C LEU A 1086 -15.03 49.98 -16.23
N LEU A 1087 -15.35 49.38 -17.38
CA LEU A 1087 -16.22 49.96 -18.41
C LEU A 1087 -17.67 50.23 -17.95
N ILE A 1088 -18.12 49.62 -16.85
CA ILE A 1088 -19.46 49.83 -16.27
C ILE A 1088 -19.42 50.85 -15.12
N ASN A 1089 -18.34 50.88 -14.33
CA ASN A 1089 -18.25 51.71 -13.12
C ASN A 1089 -17.53 53.07 -13.32
N ARG A 1090 -16.86 53.30 -14.45
CA ARG A 1090 -16.13 54.55 -14.76
C ARG A 1090 -16.37 55.00 -16.19
N ASP A 1091 -16.53 56.32 -16.38
CA ASP A 1091 -16.48 56.90 -17.71
C ASP A 1091 -15.01 56.97 -18.18
N CYS A 1092 -14.64 55.96 -18.96
CA CYS A 1092 -13.27 55.73 -19.41
C CYS A 1092 -13.16 55.53 -20.94
N LYS A 1093 -14.29 55.36 -21.64
CA LYS A 1093 -14.35 55.03 -23.08
C LYS A 1093 -13.59 56.01 -23.97
N SER A 1094 -13.70 57.30 -23.64
CA SER A 1094 -13.13 58.42 -24.41
C SER A 1094 -11.60 58.44 -24.41
N ARG A 1095 -10.96 57.63 -23.55
CA ARG A 1095 -9.50 57.47 -23.47
C ARG A 1095 -9.01 56.06 -23.81
N ILE A 1096 -9.91 55.11 -24.11
CA ILE A 1096 -9.55 53.72 -24.41
C ILE A 1096 -9.58 53.49 -25.92
N SER A 1097 -8.41 53.49 -26.54
CA SER A 1097 -8.21 53.30 -27.99
C SER A 1097 -8.47 51.86 -28.45
N GLY A 1098 -8.49 50.88 -27.53
CA GLY A 1098 -8.88 49.51 -27.85
C GLY A 1098 -8.82 48.52 -26.70
N VAL A 1099 -9.58 47.44 -26.83
CA VAL A 1099 -9.64 46.35 -25.85
C VAL A 1099 -9.36 45.00 -26.50
N VAL A 1100 -8.46 44.21 -25.90
CA VAL A 1100 -8.23 42.80 -26.27
C VAL A 1100 -8.57 41.91 -25.07
N ASN A 1101 -9.28 40.80 -25.29
CA ASN A 1101 -9.55 39.82 -24.25
C ASN A 1101 -9.23 38.40 -24.70
N PHE A 1102 -8.67 37.61 -23.79
CA PHE A 1102 -8.39 36.17 -23.93
C PHE A 1102 -9.17 35.43 -22.85
N ALA A 1103 -10.41 35.06 -23.14
CA ALA A 1103 -11.35 34.54 -22.15
C ALA A 1103 -11.36 33.00 -22.10
N ASN A 1104 -11.25 32.44 -20.89
CA ASN A 1104 -11.36 31.00 -20.63
C ASN A 1104 -12.55 30.63 -19.72
N GLY A 1105 -13.07 31.60 -18.95
CA GLY A 1105 -14.24 31.45 -18.08
C GLY A 1105 -15.56 31.92 -18.69
N THR A 1106 -16.64 31.88 -17.90
CA THR A 1106 -18.00 32.22 -18.34
C THR A 1106 -18.10 33.63 -18.91
N LEU A 1107 -18.50 33.75 -20.17
CA LEU A 1107 -18.65 35.03 -20.86
C LEU A 1107 -19.76 35.89 -20.24
N ARG A 1108 -19.37 37.01 -19.62
CA ARG A 1108 -20.27 38.02 -19.09
C ARG A 1108 -20.45 39.20 -20.05
N PRO A 1109 -21.69 39.73 -20.21
CA PRO A 1109 -21.95 40.85 -21.09
C PRO A 1109 -21.48 42.18 -20.46
N VAL A 1110 -20.98 43.08 -21.31
CA VAL A 1110 -20.70 44.49 -21.02
C VAL A 1110 -21.92 45.31 -21.45
N LYS A 1111 -22.70 45.74 -20.46
CA LYS A 1111 -23.86 46.64 -20.59
C LYS A 1111 -23.92 47.49 -19.31
N SER A 1112 -24.17 48.79 -19.45
CA SER A 1112 -24.62 49.63 -18.35
C SER A 1112 -26.13 49.90 -18.47
N ASP A 1113 -26.76 50.31 -17.37
CA ASP A 1113 -28.11 50.88 -17.36
C ASP A 1113 -28.10 52.42 -17.38
N THR A 1114 -26.97 53.06 -17.05
CA THR A 1114 -26.76 54.51 -17.21
C THR A 1114 -26.31 54.89 -18.62
N ASP A 1115 -25.64 53.97 -19.32
CA ASP A 1115 -25.03 54.21 -20.63
C ASP A 1115 -25.51 53.16 -21.64
N ALA A 1116 -26.31 53.61 -22.62
CA ALA A 1116 -26.93 52.78 -23.63
C ALA A 1116 -25.95 52.34 -24.74
N ASP A 1117 -24.99 53.19 -25.08
CA ASP A 1117 -24.09 53.00 -26.23
C ASP A 1117 -22.85 52.17 -25.90
N LEU A 1118 -22.54 51.95 -24.62
CA LEU A 1118 -21.43 51.11 -24.15
C LEU A 1118 -21.42 49.73 -24.83
N SER A 1119 -22.58 49.08 -24.98
CA SER A 1119 -22.64 47.78 -25.66
C SER A 1119 -22.34 47.86 -27.16
N SER A 1120 -22.57 49.00 -27.82
CA SER A 1120 -22.23 49.22 -29.24
C SER A 1120 -20.75 49.59 -29.39
N TRP A 1121 -20.28 50.59 -28.64
CA TRP A 1121 -18.87 50.98 -28.57
C TRP A 1121 -17.97 49.77 -28.27
N TYR A 1122 -18.36 48.92 -27.31
CA TYR A 1122 -17.60 47.71 -26.97
C TYR A 1122 -17.58 46.66 -28.08
N LYS A 1123 -18.58 46.65 -29.00
CA LYS A 1123 -18.56 45.75 -30.16
C LYS A 1123 -17.53 46.16 -31.20
N GLU A 1124 -17.42 47.47 -31.45
CA GLU A 1124 -16.51 48.07 -32.42
C GLU A 1124 -15.07 48.14 -31.89
N ASN A 1125 -14.90 48.41 -30.59
CA ASN A 1125 -13.60 48.68 -29.97
C ASN A 1125 -13.04 47.52 -29.12
N SER A 1126 -13.55 46.29 -29.28
CA SER A 1126 -12.94 45.11 -28.61
C SER A 1126 -12.83 43.84 -29.46
N ARG A 1127 -11.70 43.15 -29.32
CA ARG A 1127 -11.48 41.76 -29.77
C ARG A 1127 -11.56 40.81 -28.58
N VAL A 1128 -12.30 39.71 -28.69
CA VAL A 1128 -12.49 38.75 -27.61
C VAL A 1128 -12.20 37.34 -28.12
N TYR A 1129 -10.97 36.87 -27.94
CA TYR A 1129 -10.53 35.52 -28.31
C TYR A 1129 -11.00 34.49 -27.27
N ILE A 1130 -11.54 33.38 -27.76
CA ILE A 1130 -12.11 32.30 -26.92
C ILE A 1130 -11.66 30.95 -27.46
N ALA A 1131 -11.21 30.07 -26.57
CA ALA A 1131 -10.67 28.76 -26.91
C ALA A 1131 -11.71 27.85 -27.60
N GLY A 1132 -11.24 26.94 -28.46
CA GLY A 1132 -12.09 26.12 -29.32
C GLY A 1132 -12.99 25.13 -28.57
N ASP A 1133 -12.60 24.77 -27.35
CA ASP A 1133 -13.21 23.83 -26.39
C ASP A 1133 -14.19 24.50 -25.41
N HIS A 1134 -14.34 25.83 -25.46
CA HIS A 1134 -15.15 26.58 -24.50
C HIS A 1134 -16.66 26.24 -24.58
N ALA A 1135 -17.32 26.19 -23.41
CA ALA A 1135 -18.71 25.77 -23.26
C ALA A 1135 -19.76 26.69 -23.95
N CYS A 1136 -19.38 27.86 -24.47
CA CYS A 1136 -20.30 28.66 -25.29
C CYS A 1136 -20.53 28.06 -26.69
N TRP A 1137 -19.67 27.14 -27.14
CA TRP A 1137 -19.75 26.48 -28.45
C TRP A 1137 -20.55 25.17 -28.45
N SER A 1138 -20.85 24.59 -27.28
CA SER A 1138 -21.57 23.31 -27.19
C SER A 1138 -23.08 23.41 -27.43
N ASP A 1139 -23.65 24.62 -27.28
CA ASP A 1139 -25.06 24.92 -27.59
C ASP A 1139 -25.17 26.02 -28.65
N ALA A 1140 -25.99 25.77 -29.67
CA ALA A 1140 -26.32 26.75 -30.70
C ALA A 1140 -27.04 28.00 -30.15
N SER A 1141 -27.76 27.90 -29.03
CA SER A 1141 -28.36 29.06 -28.35
C SER A 1141 -27.29 29.93 -27.68
N LEU A 1142 -26.31 29.32 -27.00
CA LEU A 1142 -25.13 30.03 -26.44
C LEU A 1142 -24.29 30.66 -27.55
N THR A 1143 -24.00 29.92 -28.62
CA THR A 1143 -23.27 30.42 -29.80
C THR A 1143 -23.97 31.65 -30.42
N LYS A 1144 -25.31 31.65 -30.53
CA LYS A 1144 -26.08 32.83 -30.97
C LYS A 1144 -26.11 33.97 -29.95
N LYS A 1145 -26.01 33.68 -28.64
CA LYS A 1145 -25.97 34.71 -27.59
C LYS A 1145 -24.66 35.49 -27.60
N VAL A 1146 -23.51 34.83 -27.77
CA VAL A 1146 -22.18 35.48 -27.69
C VAL A 1146 -21.84 36.43 -28.83
N HIS A 1147 -22.54 36.36 -29.98
CA HIS A 1147 -22.31 37.28 -31.09
C HIS A 1147 -22.92 38.69 -30.88
N LYS A 1148 -23.84 38.85 -29.90
CA LYS A 1148 -24.53 40.12 -29.62
C LYS A 1148 -23.55 41.23 -29.19
N ARG A 1149 -23.83 42.48 -29.59
CA ARG A 1149 -22.95 43.67 -29.40
C ARG A 1149 -22.24 43.70 -28.03
N ARG A 1150 -23.01 43.55 -26.94
CA ARG A 1150 -22.58 43.48 -25.53
C ARG A 1150 -21.52 42.42 -25.15
N PHE A 1151 -21.05 41.58 -26.05
CA PHE A 1151 -19.97 40.61 -25.82
C PHE A 1151 -18.68 40.92 -26.59
N GLY A 1152 -18.63 42.04 -27.32
CA GLY A 1152 -17.46 42.43 -28.11
C GLY A 1152 -17.39 41.71 -29.46
N THR A 1153 -16.31 41.90 -30.22
CA THR A 1153 -16.05 41.10 -31.42
C THR A 1153 -15.35 39.81 -31.02
N VAL A 1154 -16.20 38.84 -30.67
CA VAL A 1154 -15.82 37.47 -30.33
C VAL A 1154 -15.21 36.75 -31.53
N VAL A 1155 -14.03 36.17 -31.31
CA VAL A 1155 -13.27 35.34 -32.27
C VAL A 1155 -13.10 33.95 -31.65
N ARG A 1156 -13.46 32.90 -32.39
CA ARG A 1156 -13.24 31.51 -31.97
C ARG A 1156 -11.84 31.07 -32.38
N SER A 1157 -11.00 30.73 -31.41
CA SER A 1157 -9.68 30.17 -31.65
C SER A 1157 -9.78 28.70 -32.08
N PRO A 1158 -8.91 28.20 -32.98
CA PRO A 1158 -8.76 26.76 -33.21
C PRO A 1158 -8.04 26.05 -32.05
N MET A 1159 -7.38 26.78 -31.16
CA MET A 1159 -6.58 26.22 -30.06
C MET A 1159 -7.42 25.96 -28.81
N PHE A 1160 -7.01 24.93 -28.06
CA PHE A 1160 -7.60 24.59 -26.76
C PHE A 1160 -6.74 25.12 -25.60
N GLY A 1161 -7.38 25.78 -24.63
CA GLY A 1161 -6.73 26.39 -23.47
C GLY A 1161 -6.02 27.74 -23.71
N LEU A 1162 -6.00 28.56 -22.65
CA LEU A 1162 -5.62 29.98 -22.65
C LEU A 1162 -4.27 30.30 -23.33
N ASN A 1163 -3.15 29.80 -22.80
CA ASN A 1163 -1.82 30.18 -23.30
C ASN A 1163 -1.57 29.76 -24.76
N LYS A 1164 -2.16 28.64 -25.23
CA LYS A 1164 -2.08 28.21 -26.63
C LYS A 1164 -2.87 29.14 -27.56
N MET A 1165 -4.04 29.60 -27.10
CA MET A 1165 -4.82 30.62 -27.81
C MET A 1165 -4.09 31.97 -27.88
N MET A 1166 -3.48 32.41 -26.77
CA MET A 1166 -2.68 33.65 -26.74
C MET A 1166 -1.54 33.59 -27.75
N ALA A 1167 -0.69 32.55 -27.70
CA ALA A 1167 0.41 32.38 -28.65
C ALA A 1167 -0.05 32.33 -30.11
N HIS A 1168 -1.19 31.70 -30.40
CA HIS A 1168 -1.74 31.61 -31.76
C HIS A 1168 -2.22 32.97 -32.30
N HIS A 1169 -2.93 33.76 -31.48
CA HIS A 1169 -3.45 35.08 -31.89
C HIS A 1169 -2.53 36.25 -31.52
N ALA A 1170 -1.29 35.98 -31.08
CA ALA A 1170 -0.30 37.00 -30.71
C ALA A 1170 -0.08 38.00 -31.84
N LYS A 1171 0.12 37.52 -33.07
CA LYS A 1171 0.31 38.38 -34.25
C LYS A 1171 -0.94 39.23 -34.54
N GLU A 1172 -2.11 38.59 -34.67
CA GLU A 1172 -3.41 39.25 -34.98
C GLU A 1172 -3.75 40.35 -33.96
N ALA A 1173 -3.56 40.08 -32.67
CA ALA A 1173 -3.83 41.03 -31.60
C ALA A 1173 -2.86 42.22 -31.60
N ARG A 1174 -1.58 42.01 -31.94
CA ARG A 1174 -0.54 43.06 -32.01
C ARG A 1174 -0.74 43.98 -33.21
N GLU A 1175 -1.05 43.41 -34.37
CA GLU A 1175 -1.39 44.17 -35.58
C GLU A 1175 -2.64 45.04 -35.34
N TRP A 1176 -3.71 44.48 -34.77
CA TRP A 1176 -4.95 45.21 -34.47
C TRP A 1176 -4.79 46.37 -33.45
N ILE A 1177 -3.83 46.27 -32.52
CA ILE A 1177 -3.49 47.39 -31.62
C ILE A 1177 -2.74 48.50 -32.37
N LEU A 1178 -1.82 48.15 -33.27
CA LEU A 1178 -1.00 49.11 -34.02
C LEU A 1178 -1.80 49.89 -35.07
N GLU A 1179 -2.74 49.24 -35.76
CA GLU A 1179 -3.67 49.89 -36.71
C GLU A 1179 -4.39 51.08 -36.06
N ARG A 1180 -4.89 50.89 -34.83
CA ARG A 1180 -5.72 51.88 -34.11
C ARG A 1180 -4.98 53.10 -33.59
N ILE A 1181 -3.65 53.04 -33.53
CA ILE A 1181 -2.80 54.19 -33.20
C ILE A 1181 -2.63 55.12 -34.41
N GLN A 1182 -2.73 54.58 -35.63
CA GLN A 1182 -2.52 55.36 -36.87
C GLN A 1182 -3.76 56.16 -37.27
N GLU A 1183 -4.96 55.71 -36.90
CA GLU A 1183 -6.22 56.43 -37.16
C GLU A 1183 -6.31 57.79 -36.41
N GLY A 1184 -5.43 58.04 -35.43
CA GLY A 1184 -5.45 59.27 -34.62
C GLY A 1184 -4.59 60.44 -35.14
N SER A 1185 -3.64 60.23 -36.06
CA SER A 1185 -2.65 61.26 -36.43
C SER A 1185 -3.03 62.16 -37.61
N ASP A 1186 -3.93 61.71 -38.49
CA ASP A 1186 -4.21 62.38 -39.78
C ASP A 1186 -5.33 63.44 -39.70
N ALA A 1187 -5.84 63.75 -38.50
CA ALA A 1187 -7.04 64.56 -38.32
C ALA A 1187 -6.80 66.08 -38.21
N ASP A 1188 -5.60 66.54 -37.83
CA ASP A 1188 -5.40 67.90 -37.29
C ASP A 1188 -4.25 68.70 -37.96
N MET A 1189 -3.82 68.31 -39.17
CA MET A 1189 -2.90 69.10 -40.00
C MET A 1189 -3.66 70.18 -40.80
N THR A 1190 -3.63 71.42 -40.33
CA THR A 1190 -4.22 72.58 -41.03
C THR A 1190 -3.41 72.96 -42.28
N ASP A 1191 -4.09 73.54 -43.28
CA ASP A 1191 -3.50 73.89 -44.59
C ASP A 1191 -2.49 75.07 -44.57
N GLU A 1192 -2.02 75.52 -43.40
CA GLU A 1192 -0.94 76.53 -43.29
C GLU A 1192 0.48 75.93 -43.26
N GLU A 1193 0.63 74.59 -43.16
CA GLU A 1193 1.92 73.89 -43.19
C GLU A 1193 2.18 73.10 -44.50
N LYS A 1194 1.68 73.59 -45.65
CA LYS A 1194 1.93 73.03 -47.00
C LYS A 1194 2.51 74.07 -47.96
#